data_AF-E1X1G6-F1
#
_entry.id   AF-E1X1G6-F1
#
_cell.length_a   1.000
_cell.length_b   1.000
_cell.length_c   1.000
_cell.angle_alpha   90.00
_cell.angle_beta   90.00
_cell.angle_gamma   90.00
#
_symmetry.space_group_name_H-M   'P 1'
#
loop_
_entity.id
_entity.type
_entity.pdbx_description
1 polymer ?
#
loop_
_entity_poly.entity_id
_entity_poly.type
_entity_poly.pdbx_seq_one_letter_code
_entity_poly.pdbx_strand_id
1 'polypeptide(L)'
;MKFIKILIIALLSLSLAAQEGSDYSVCEDQAISFYQDVLAKDESNILGKQFELTTLKLARMTISHSRPSLEDAISKLSKSIDKDDPKLKHVQQMYKQYGYEKDLDSLMQAMESASYWNKDTRFYNDDVSAFILLAKETNPEAGLDERDAAITWFMSYVGDKASDKFGATSATRNLTNLSSRLSRFTGAYKENRSLTDSEIKSKIDELESDISVTMKALHRELVIELGAECFNGALFGGACAYTDDLSNLLYSQALMDLSDDLKKNRVQGLEEEVFQSANKYQLKLMALPSSSEYLREKPLSLIPPKIDYSSVADIRIHDEYWINREDITKLEDNLNLLSDKEKIKAFEQHAQSGVFFILNKEDQTLEKYDANGDLLSSQKMDLEGLLSDEKQLGGAGNYFIHSIKNGVLYLQDDRGNVRPYHGVDVSNVAPGASFYILPQDRDHHFKIKGGKLHFTTKGRKSDYLPYNFSKRDTSIKEIRSVITNKDYQTKTAVQFMGEIDSRKSEITKLYNLTDHEYNELSKLAFGILGNESQFGESSRYHVKEALPWLVAIAKGNGTNTSMNSRGPTQIKKVPPKIAKKYGVTKENLTDPKKAAVATMGFLAQALDELKAKERFHPDINADNRFDYIHYIYMGKSREITKATATPMKNIYFKQILNFNKGLEVYEKIE
;
A
#
# COMPACT_ATOMS: atom_id res chain seq x y z
N MET A 1 -76.00 10.31 -19.15
CA MET A 1 -74.70 9.69 -18.79
C MET A 1 -73.91 9.14 -19.99
N LYS A 2 -74.48 8.38 -20.93
CA LYS A 2 -73.73 7.88 -22.11
C LYS A 2 -73.20 9.00 -23.03
N PHE A 3 -73.97 10.08 -23.25
CA PHE A 3 -73.52 11.24 -24.02
C PHE A 3 -72.39 12.03 -23.36
N ILE A 4 -72.36 12.13 -22.03
CA ILE A 4 -71.28 12.80 -21.30
C ILE A 4 -69.99 11.98 -21.36
N LYS A 5 -70.06 10.64 -21.31
CA LYS A 5 -68.88 9.79 -21.51
C LYS A 5 -68.31 9.89 -22.92
N ILE A 6 -69.17 10.00 -23.95
CA ILE A 6 -68.70 10.17 -25.34
C ILE A 6 -68.10 11.57 -25.55
N LEU A 7 -68.66 12.61 -24.93
CA LEU A 7 -68.10 13.97 -24.99
C LEU A 7 -66.75 14.04 -24.26
N ILE A 8 -66.61 13.40 -23.11
CA ILE A 8 -65.35 13.34 -22.34
C ILE A 8 -64.30 12.51 -23.08
N ILE A 9 -64.67 11.38 -23.69
CA ILE A 9 -63.75 10.57 -24.50
C ILE A 9 -63.35 11.33 -25.77
N ALA A 10 -64.27 12.04 -26.43
CA ALA A 10 -63.98 12.87 -27.59
C ALA A 10 -63.07 14.06 -27.24
N LEU A 11 -63.31 14.73 -26.10
CA LEU A 11 -62.46 15.81 -25.58
C LEU A 11 -61.09 15.30 -25.13
N LEU A 12 -61.00 14.09 -24.55
CA LEU A 12 -59.73 13.42 -24.22
C LEU A 12 -58.96 12.99 -25.48
N SER A 13 -59.65 12.49 -26.51
CA SER A 13 -58.99 12.14 -27.79
C SER A 13 -58.59 13.37 -28.62
N LEU A 14 -59.29 14.50 -28.50
CA LEU A 14 -58.91 15.78 -29.11
C LEU A 14 -57.75 16.46 -28.36
N SER A 15 -57.59 16.21 -27.05
CA SER A 15 -56.41 16.66 -26.30
C SER A 15 -55.20 15.73 -26.48
N LEU A 16 -55.40 14.43 -26.74
CA LEU A 16 -54.32 13.50 -27.10
C LEU A 16 -53.81 13.66 -28.55
N ALA A 17 -54.64 14.18 -29.48
CA ALA A 17 -54.23 14.45 -30.86
C ALA A 17 -53.65 15.87 -31.07
N ALA A 18 -53.86 16.79 -30.13
CA ALA A 18 -53.22 18.12 -30.12
C ALA A 18 -51.88 18.14 -29.34
N GLN A 19 -51.46 16.98 -28.81
CA GLN A 19 -50.18 16.77 -28.17
C GLN A 19 -49.19 16.09 -29.15
N GLU A 20 -49.31 16.41 -30.44
CA GLU A 20 -48.34 16.04 -31.48
C GLU A 20 -47.07 16.88 -31.29
N GLY A 21 -46.18 16.40 -30.42
CA GLY A 21 -44.72 16.26 -30.65
C GLY A 21 -43.89 17.36 -31.33
N SER A 22 -44.31 18.63 -31.44
CA SER A 22 -43.59 19.62 -32.26
C SER A 22 -42.88 20.75 -31.52
N ASP A 23 -43.16 21.03 -30.24
CA ASP A 23 -42.50 22.15 -29.53
C ASP A 23 -41.40 21.70 -28.57
N TYR A 24 -41.56 20.57 -27.87
CA TYR A 24 -40.57 20.13 -26.88
C TYR A 24 -39.24 19.72 -27.52
N SER A 25 -39.28 18.88 -28.56
CA SER A 25 -38.07 18.45 -29.27
C SER A 25 -37.36 19.62 -29.94
N VAL A 26 -38.11 20.63 -30.41
CA VAL A 26 -37.53 21.84 -31.02
C VAL A 26 -36.78 22.66 -29.97
N CYS A 27 -37.34 22.87 -28.78
CA CYS A 27 -36.66 23.56 -27.70
C CYS A 27 -35.45 22.76 -27.15
N GLU A 28 -35.53 21.43 -27.11
CA GLU A 28 -34.42 20.55 -26.72
C GLU A 28 -33.28 20.59 -27.74
N ASP A 29 -33.58 20.44 -29.04
CA ASP A 29 -32.61 20.54 -30.13
C ASP A 29 -31.94 21.92 -30.17
N GLN A 30 -32.70 22.99 -29.98
CA GLN A 30 -32.16 24.35 -29.88
C GLN A 30 -31.26 24.51 -28.64
N ALA A 31 -31.62 23.92 -27.50
CA ALA A 31 -30.80 23.97 -26.30
C ALA A 31 -29.49 23.19 -26.48
N ILE A 32 -29.54 22.01 -27.10
CA ILE A 32 -28.36 21.23 -27.46
C ILE A 32 -27.48 22.03 -28.41
N SER A 33 -28.04 22.62 -29.47
CA SER A 33 -27.29 23.46 -30.42
C SER A 33 -26.64 24.66 -29.73
N PHE A 34 -27.34 25.32 -28.80
CA PHE A 34 -26.77 26.40 -28.00
C PHE A 34 -25.54 25.93 -27.21
N TYR A 35 -25.67 24.83 -26.46
CA TYR A 35 -24.55 24.29 -25.70
C TYR A 35 -23.41 23.81 -26.60
N GLN A 36 -23.70 23.22 -27.75
CA GLN A 36 -22.67 22.85 -28.73
C GLN A 36 -21.90 24.08 -29.20
N ASP A 37 -22.56 25.20 -29.51
CA ASP A 37 -21.90 26.44 -29.95
C ASP A 37 -21.09 27.10 -28.83
N VAL A 38 -21.60 27.08 -27.60
CA VAL A 38 -20.87 27.57 -26.41
C VAL A 38 -19.65 26.72 -26.12
N LEU A 39 -19.82 25.40 -26.06
CA LEU A 39 -18.74 24.44 -25.82
C LEU A 39 -17.72 24.45 -26.93
N ALA A 40 -18.18 24.76 -28.14
CA ALA A 40 -17.29 25.01 -29.22
C ALA A 40 -16.42 26.22 -28.86
N LYS A 41 -16.98 27.42 -28.76
CA LYS A 41 -16.16 28.63 -28.54
C LYS A 41 -15.35 28.59 -27.24
N ASP A 42 -15.85 27.94 -26.19
CA ASP A 42 -15.23 27.73 -24.88
C ASP A 42 -14.56 28.98 -24.28
N GLU A 43 -15.16 30.16 -24.45
CA GLU A 43 -14.57 31.44 -24.05
C GLU A 43 -14.26 31.51 -22.54
N SER A 44 -15.08 30.82 -21.72
CA SER A 44 -14.91 30.69 -20.27
C SER A 44 -13.95 29.57 -19.86
N ASN A 45 -13.41 28.80 -20.82
CA ASN A 45 -12.59 27.62 -20.62
C ASN A 45 -13.25 26.58 -19.69
N ILE A 46 -14.56 26.35 -19.86
CA ILE A 46 -15.33 25.42 -19.04
C ILE A 46 -14.90 23.98 -19.28
N LEU A 47 -14.51 23.61 -20.50
CA LEU A 47 -14.01 22.27 -20.81
C LEU A 47 -12.68 21.98 -20.09
N GLY A 48 -11.75 22.95 -20.12
CA GLY A 48 -10.47 22.84 -19.43
C GLY A 48 -10.62 22.76 -17.91
N LYS A 49 -11.51 23.58 -17.33
CA LYS A 49 -11.83 23.57 -15.89
C LYS A 49 -12.49 22.26 -15.46
N GLN A 50 -13.48 21.78 -16.22
CA GLN A 50 -14.18 20.53 -15.93
C GLN A 50 -13.21 19.34 -15.99
N PHE A 51 -12.33 19.28 -16.98
CA PHE A 51 -11.34 18.19 -17.07
C PHE A 51 -10.34 18.20 -15.91
N GLU A 52 -9.91 19.38 -15.46
CA GLU A 52 -9.06 19.50 -14.28
C GLU A 52 -9.81 19.08 -13.01
N LEU A 53 -11.08 19.49 -12.85
CA LEU A 53 -11.93 19.08 -11.75
C LEU A 53 -12.05 17.55 -11.70
N THR A 54 -12.34 16.90 -12.83
CA THR A 54 -12.38 15.43 -12.94
C THR A 54 -11.03 14.81 -12.55
N THR A 55 -9.92 15.39 -13.02
CA THR A 55 -8.56 14.93 -12.68
C THR A 55 -8.31 15.01 -11.18
N LEU A 56 -8.71 16.09 -10.51
CA LEU A 56 -8.56 16.28 -9.07
C LEU A 56 -9.46 15.35 -8.26
N LYS A 57 -10.73 15.14 -8.67
CA LYS A 57 -11.61 14.15 -8.05
C LYS A 57 -11.02 12.75 -8.11
N LEU A 58 -10.50 12.33 -9.27
CA LEU A 58 -9.83 11.04 -9.43
C LEU A 58 -8.50 10.97 -8.67
N ALA A 59 -7.74 12.06 -8.57
CA ALA A 59 -6.51 12.12 -7.76
C ALA A 59 -6.83 11.96 -6.27
N ARG A 60 -7.87 12.64 -5.79
CA ARG A 60 -8.39 12.52 -4.43
C ARG A 60 -8.81 11.09 -4.12
N MET A 61 -9.58 10.49 -5.03
CA MET A 61 -9.96 9.08 -4.95
C MET A 61 -8.72 8.16 -4.94
N THR A 62 -7.72 8.42 -5.76
CA THR A 62 -6.51 7.59 -5.82
C THR A 62 -5.71 7.66 -4.50
N ILE A 63 -5.57 8.86 -3.94
CA ILE A 63 -4.93 9.09 -2.63
C ILE A 63 -5.75 8.45 -1.50
N SER A 64 -7.09 8.50 -1.58
CA SER A 64 -7.97 7.85 -0.61
C SER A 64 -7.95 6.33 -0.65
N HIS A 65 -7.33 5.73 -1.67
CA HIS A 65 -7.06 4.29 -1.70
C HIS A 65 -5.59 3.97 -1.38
N SER A 66 -4.82 4.99 -0.98
CA SER A 66 -3.40 4.92 -0.72
C SER A 66 -2.61 4.34 -1.90
N ARG A 67 -2.96 4.77 -3.12
CA ARG A 67 -2.34 4.28 -4.36
C ARG A 67 -1.46 5.32 -5.02
N PRO A 68 -0.34 4.91 -5.63
CA PRO A 68 0.53 5.84 -6.35
C PRO A 68 -0.05 6.19 -7.72
N SER A 69 -0.86 5.32 -8.34
CA SER A 69 -1.44 5.53 -9.67
C SER A 69 -2.95 5.28 -9.69
N LEU A 70 -3.62 5.87 -10.69
CA LEU A 70 -5.05 5.67 -10.93
C LEU A 70 -5.35 4.20 -11.22
N GLU A 71 -4.53 3.55 -12.04
CA GLU A 71 -4.67 2.15 -12.42
C GLU A 71 -4.62 1.21 -11.19
N ASP A 72 -3.76 1.50 -10.21
CA ASP A 72 -3.70 0.73 -8.97
C ASP A 72 -4.98 0.93 -8.11
N ALA A 73 -5.59 2.11 -8.17
CA ALA A 73 -6.85 2.41 -7.49
C ALA A 73 -8.03 1.71 -8.18
N ILE A 74 -8.11 1.80 -9.51
CA ILE A 74 -9.09 1.12 -10.35
C ILE A 74 -9.02 -0.40 -10.14
N SER A 75 -7.81 -0.98 -10.17
CA SER A 75 -7.60 -2.42 -9.96
C SER A 75 -8.02 -2.89 -8.56
N LYS A 76 -7.85 -2.04 -7.54
CA LYS A 76 -8.34 -2.34 -6.19
C LYS A 76 -9.87 -2.27 -6.13
N LEU A 77 -10.47 -1.21 -6.66
CA LEU A 77 -11.92 -1.00 -6.61
C LEU A 77 -12.65 -2.09 -7.41
N SER A 78 -12.19 -2.38 -8.63
CA SER A 78 -12.80 -3.41 -9.49
C SER A 78 -12.84 -4.80 -8.85
N LYS A 79 -11.82 -5.19 -8.09
CA LYS A 79 -11.79 -6.46 -7.34
C LYS A 79 -12.82 -6.54 -6.21
N SER A 80 -13.36 -5.40 -5.78
CA SER A 80 -14.39 -5.33 -4.74
C SER A 80 -15.82 -5.28 -5.29
N ILE A 81 -15.97 -5.10 -6.61
CA ILE A 81 -17.28 -5.00 -7.26
C ILE A 81 -17.85 -6.41 -7.47
N ASP A 82 -19.11 -6.62 -7.08
CA ASP A 82 -19.86 -7.82 -7.39
C ASP A 82 -20.23 -7.82 -8.89
N LYS A 83 -19.80 -8.84 -9.63
CA LYS A 83 -20.05 -8.94 -11.08
C LYS A 83 -21.53 -9.12 -11.41
N ASP A 84 -22.34 -9.55 -10.42
CA ASP A 84 -23.78 -9.74 -10.57
C ASP A 84 -24.59 -8.52 -10.11
N ASP A 85 -23.96 -7.40 -9.73
CA ASP A 85 -24.66 -6.20 -9.27
C ASP A 85 -25.62 -5.64 -10.35
N PRO A 86 -26.93 -5.50 -10.07
CA PRO A 86 -27.89 -4.93 -11.01
C PRO A 86 -27.52 -3.55 -11.54
N LYS A 87 -26.76 -2.74 -10.79
CA LYS A 87 -26.26 -1.43 -11.23
C LYS A 87 -25.33 -1.54 -12.44
N LEU A 88 -24.60 -2.65 -12.59
CA LEU A 88 -23.75 -2.90 -13.76
C LEU A 88 -24.57 -2.99 -15.06
N LYS A 89 -25.85 -3.40 -14.99
CA LYS A 89 -26.73 -3.41 -16.18
C LYS A 89 -27.05 -2.00 -16.67
N HIS A 90 -27.19 -1.04 -15.75
CA HIS A 90 -27.41 0.35 -16.10
C HIS A 90 -26.14 0.97 -16.73
N VAL A 91 -24.98 0.71 -16.14
CA VAL A 91 -23.67 1.08 -16.71
C VAL A 91 -23.50 0.45 -18.10
N GLN A 92 -23.89 -0.82 -18.27
CA GLN A 92 -23.87 -1.52 -19.55
C GLN A 92 -24.78 -0.86 -20.59
N GLN A 93 -25.98 -0.41 -20.20
CA GLN A 93 -26.89 0.28 -21.12
C GLN A 93 -26.32 1.62 -21.58
N MET A 94 -25.74 2.41 -20.67
CA MET A 94 -25.07 3.65 -21.05
C MET A 94 -23.87 3.39 -21.98
N TYR A 95 -23.11 2.33 -21.73
CA TYR A 95 -22.04 1.88 -22.62
C TYR A 95 -22.54 1.47 -24.01
N LYS A 96 -23.68 0.79 -24.09
CA LYS A 96 -24.30 0.45 -25.38
C LYS A 96 -24.81 1.67 -26.13
N GLN A 97 -25.25 2.70 -25.42
CA GLN A 97 -25.80 3.91 -26.01
C GLN A 97 -24.71 4.87 -26.51
N TYR A 98 -23.61 4.98 -25.77
CA TYR A 98 -22.60 6.02 -26.00
C TYR A 98 -21.18 5.49 -26.32
N GLY A 99 -20.93 4.20 -26.10
CA GLY A 99 -19.63 3.55 -26.31
C GLY A 99 -19.67 2.34 -27.25
N TYR A 100 -18.60 1.54 -27.27
CA TYR A 100 -18.58 0.33 -28.10
C TYR A 100 -19.24 -0.86 -27.37
N GLU A 101 -20.09 -1.56 -28.10
CA GLU A 101 -20.96 -2.64 -27.60
C GLU A 101 -20.21 -3.85 -27.00
N LYS A 102 -18.89 -3.98 -27.25
CA LYS A 102 -18.05 -5.12 -26.84
C LYS A 102 -17.16 -4.87 -25.62
N ASP A 103 -17.28 -3.70 -24.98
CA ASP A 103 -16.21 -3.22 -24.10
C ASP A 103 -16.40 -3.51 -22.62
N LEU A 104 -17.62 -3.69 -22.09
CA LEU A 104 -17.78 -3.80 -20.62
C LEU A 104 -17.05 -5.01 -20.00
N ASP A 105 -17.16 -6.20 -20.60
CA ASP A 105 -16.47 -7.40 -20.09
C ASP A 105 -14.95 -7.29 -20.27
N SER A 106 -14.51 -6.74 -21.40
CA SER A 106 -13.10 -6.49 -21.71
C SER A 106 -12.50 -5.45 -20.76
N LEU A 107 -13.27 -4.41 -20.46
CA LEU A 107 -12.94 -3.33 -19.54
C LEU A 107 -12.84 -3.84 -18.11
N MET A 108 -13.79 -4.66 -17.63
CA MET A 108 -13.70 -5.26 -16.29
C MET A 108 -12.42 -6.11 -16.14
N GLN A 109 -12.05 -6.87 -17.19
CA GLN A 109 -10.79 -7.61 -17.21
C GLN A 109 -9.56 -6.67 -17.28
N ALA A 110 -9.65 -5.59 -18.04
CA ALA A 110 -8.61 -4.56 -18.12
C ALA A 110 -8.42 -3.86 -16.76
N MET A 111 -9.50 -3.54 -16.05
CA MET A 111 -9.47 -2.92 -14.72
C MET A 111 -8.79 -3.84 -13.70
N GLU A 112 -9.10 -5.14 -13.70
CA GLU A 112 -8.48 -6.10 -12.76
C GLU A 112 -6.95 -6.23 -12.96
N SER A 113 -6.48 -6.06 -14.20
CA SER A 113 -5.08 -6.23 -14.61
C SER A 113 -4.33 -4.90 -14.89
N ALA A 114 -4.99 -3.77 -14.65
CA ALA A 114 -4.51 -2.43 -14.97
C ALA A 114 -3.14 -2.14 -14.35
N SER A 115 -2.26 -1.49 -15.11
CA SER A 115 -0.98 -1.01 -14.59
C SER A 115 -0.48 0.20 -15.36
N TYR A 116 -0.20 1.30 -14.63
CA TYR A 116 0.42 2.49 -15.20
C TYR A 116 1.78 2.20 -15.87
N TRP A 117 2.52 1.24 -15.30
CA TRP A 117 3.90 0.93 -15.71
C TRP A 117 3.98 -0.03 -16.90
N ASN A 118 2.89 -0.73 -17.21
CA ASN A 118 2.82 -1.63 -18.36
C ASN A 118 1.98 -0.98 -19.46
N LYS A 119 2.63 -0.65 -20.58
CA LYS A 119 2.00 0.04 -21.71
C LYS A 119 0.78 -0.71 -22.25
N ASP A 120 0.80 -2.05 -22.22
CA ASP A 120 -0.25 -2.88 -22.80
C ASP A 120 -1.50 -2.98 -21.92
N THR A 121 -1.39 -2.60 -20.63
CA THR A 121 -2.48 -2.64 -19.64
C THR A 121 -2.69 -1.27 -18.99
N ARG A 122 -2.22 -0.21 -19.65
CA ARG A 122 -2.35 1.17 -19.17
C ARG A 122 -3.73 1.70 -19.55
N PHE A 123 -4.35 2.44 -18.64
CA PHE A 123 -5.65 3.06 -18.90
C PHE A 123 -5.50 4.30 -19.77
N TYR A 124 -6.32 4.37 -20.81
CA TYR A 124 -6.52 5.57 -21.62
C TYR A 124 -7.82 6.27 -21.18
N ASN A 125 -8.08 7.45 -21.74
CA ASN A 125 -9.17 8.30 -21.27
C ASN A 125 -10.56 7.68 -21.52
N ASP A 126 -10.72 6.93 -22.59
CA ASP A 126 -11.90 6.09 -22.84
C ASP A 126 -12.09 5.05 -21.72
N ASP A 127 -11.06 4.30 -21.35
CA ASP A 127 -11.12 3.34 -20.23
C ASP A 127 -11.45 4.04 -18.90
N VAL A 128 -10.89 5.23 -18.67
CA VAL A 128 -11.14 6.03 -17.46
C VAL A 128 -12.57 6.58 -17.45
N SER A 129 -13.11 7.03 -18.59
CA SER A 129 -14.50 7.49 -18.68
C SER A 129 -15.48 6.38 -18.30
N ALA A 130 -15.15 5.14 -18.67
CA ALA A 130 -15.87 3.94 -18.28
C ALA A 130 -15.87 3.72 -16.79
N PHE A 131 -14.68 3.80 -16.23
CA PHE A 131 -14.47 3.69 -14.81
C PHE A 131 -15.24 4.78 -14.04
N ILE A 132 -15.29 6.02 -14.53
CA ILE A 132 -16.03 7.11 -13.87
C ILE A 132 -17.51 6.77 -13.73
N LEU A 133 -18.15 6.28 -14.80
CA LEU A 133 -19.56 5.88 -14.76
C LEU A 133 -19.81 4.73 -13.78
N LEU A 134 -18.88 3.78 -13.69
CA LEU A 134 -18.96 2.71 -12.70
C LEU A 134 -18.78 3.24 -11.28
N ALA A 135 -17.76 4.08 -11.07
CA ALA A 135 -17.40 4.65 -9.77
C ALA A 135 -18.50 5.58 -9.23
N LYS A 136 -19.23 6.30 -10.09
CA LYS A 136 -20.43 7.07 -9.72
C LYS A 136 -21.44 6.18 -8.95
N GLU A 137 -21.66 4.96 -9.44
CA GLU A 137 -22.66 4.03 -8.89
C GLU A 137 -22.17 3.22 -7.69
N THR A 138 -20.87 2.88 -7.67
CA THR A 138 -20.26 2.01 -6.64
C THR A 138 -19.50 2.79 -5.56
N ASN A 139 -19.11 4.04 -5.82
CA ASN A 139 -18.35 4.90 -4.93
C ASN A 139 -18.79 6.38 -5.04
N PRO A 140 -20.02 6.71 -4.62
CA PRO A 140 -20.56 8.07 -4.74
C PRO A 140 -19.75 9.11 -3.95
N GLU A 141 -18.98 8.71 -2.92
CA GLU A 141 -18.08 9.59 -2.17
C GLU A 141 -16.97 10.21 -3.06
N ALA A 142 -16.67 9.61 -4.21
CA ALA A 142 -15.72 10.17 -5.17
C ALA A 142 -16.22 11.46 -5.83
N GLY A 143 -17.52 11.78 -5.71
CA GLY A 143 -18.14 12.97 -6.29
C GLY A 143 -18.12 12.99 -7.82
N LEU A 144 -17.94 11.83 -8.44
CA LEU A 144 -17.88 11.66 -9.90
C LEU A 144 -19.29 11.63 -10.50
N ASP A 145 -19.49 12.31 -11.63
CA ASP A 145 -20.78 12.36 -12.33
C ASP A 145 -20.66 12.06 -13.84
N GLU A 146 -21.76 12.22 -14.58
CA GLU A 146 -21.80 12.00 -16.03
C GLU A 146 -21.01 13.06 -16.82
N ARG A 147 -20.89 14.29 -16.30
CA ARG A 147 -20.08 15.34 -16.92
C ARG A 147 -18.60 14.97 -16.84
N ASP A 148 -18.17 14.40 -15.71
CA ASP A 148 -16.81 13.88 -15.52
C ASP A 148 -16.48 12.77 -16.54
N ALA A 149 -17.43 11.87 -16.82
CA ALA A 149 -17.25 10.83 -17.84
C ALA A 149 -17.19 11.44 -19.25
N ALA A 150 -18.15 12.30 -19.59
CA ALA A 150 -18.25 12.92 -20.91
C ALA A 150 -17.02 13.77 -21.25
N ILE A 151 -16.49 14.57 -20.30
CA ILE A 151 -15.27 15.36 -20.54
C ILE A 151 -14.04 14.47 -20.72
N THR A 152 -13.95 13.38 -19.97
CA THR A 152 -12.84 12.45 -20.09
C THR A 152 -12.87 11.76 -21.45
N TRP A 153 -14.06 11.37 -21.90
CA TRP A 153 -14.28 10.82 -23.24
C TRP A 153 -13.86 11.81 -24.33
N PHE A 154 -14.37 13.05 -24.27
CA PHE A 154 -14.02 14.12 -25.20
C PHE A 154 -12.49 14.32 -25.27
N MET A 155 -11.81 14.33 -24.12
CA MET A 155 -10.35 14.46 -24.06
C MET A 155 -9.59 13.26 -24.61
N SER A 156 -10.19 12.07 -24.65
CA SER A 156 -9.61 10.91 -25.37
C SER A 156 -9.41 11.25 -26.84
N TYR A 157 -10.47 11.78 -27.47
CA TYR A 157 -10.43 12.19 -28.87
C TYR A 157 -9.42 13.31 -29.11
N VAL A 158 -9.40 14.34 -28.25
CA VAL A 158 -8.39 15.41 -28.32
C VAL A 158 -6.97 14.82 -28.23
N GLY A 159 -6.76 13.82 -27.36
CA GLY A 159 -5.49 13.11 -27.21
C GLY A 159 -5.08 12.30 -28.44
N ASP A 160 -6.01 11.60 -29.09
CA ASP A 160 -5.74 10.86 -30.32
C ASP A 160 -5.35 11.80 -31.45
N LYS A 161 -6.02 12.95 -31.57
CA LYS A 161 -5.65 14.00 -32.51
C LYS A 161 -4.29 14.61 -32.23
N ALA A 162 -3.97 14.88 -30.96
CA ALA A 162 -2.63 15.31 -30.59
C ALA A 162 -1.58 14.23 -30.92
N SER A 163 -1.93 12.95 -30.79
CA SER A 163 -1.07 11.81 -31.15
C SER A 163 -0.80 11.73 -32.64
N ASP A 164 -1.85 11.84 -33.47
CA ASP A 164 -1.74 11.80 -34.93
C ASP A 164 -0.83 12.91 -35.44
N LYS A 165 -0.90 14.09 -34.82
CA LYS A 165 -0.13 15.29 -35.17
C LYS A 165 1.31 15.26 -34.68
N PHE A 166 1.48 15.07 -33.38
CA PHE A 166 2.75 15.31 -32.68
C PHE A 166 3.46 14.01 -32.29
N GLY A 167 2.83 12.87 -32.54
CA GLY A 167 3.30 11.55 -32.14
C GLY A 167 2.69 11.08 -30.82
N ALA A 168 2.60 9.75 -30.70
CA ALA A 168 2.00 9.05 -29.56
C ALA A 168 2.73 9.24 -28.22
N THR A 169 3.90 9.84 -28.22
CA THR A 169 4.70 10.11 -27.01
C THR A 169 4.94 11.61 -26.79
N SER A 170 4.22 12.47 -27.51
CA SER A 170 4.40 13.93 -27.42
C SER A 170 3.99 14.47 -26.05
N ALA A 171 4.64 15.56 -25.62
CA ALA A 171 4.25 16.29 -24.42
C ALA A 171 2.77 16.75 -24.51
N THR A 172 2.32 17.17 -25.69
CA THR A 172 0.93 17.57 -25.95
C THR A 172 -0.06 16.44 -25.68
N ARG A 173 0.19 15.23 -26.16
CA ARG A 173 -0.66 14.06 -25.86
C ARG A 173 -0.67 13.75 -24.35
N ASN A 174 0.46 13.90 -23.67
CA ASN A 174 0.53 13.67 -22.23
C ASN A 174 -0.26 14.72 -21.42
N LEU A 175 -0.49 15.93 -21.97
CA LEU A 175 -1.32 16.95 -21.32
C LEU A 175 -2.81 16.58 -21.31
N THR A 176 -3.28 15.80 -22.29
CA THR A 176 -4.67 15.36 -22.40
C THR A 176 -4.91 13.99 -21.79
N ASN A 177 -3.87 13.19 -21.51
CA ASN A 177 -4.00 11.89 -20.86
C ASN A 177 -4.20 12.04 -19.34
N LEU A 178 -5.34 11.57 -18.82
CA LEU A 178 -5.73 11.77 -17.43
C LEU A 178 -4.75 11.10 -16.45
N SER A 179 -4.34 9.85 -16.68
CA SER A 179 -3.34 9.16 -15.83
C SER A 179 -2.02 9.93 -15.74
N SER A 180 -1.60 10.58 -16.84
CA SER A 180 -0.37 11.40 -16.87
C SER A 180 -0.50 12.70 -16.08
N ARG A 181 -1.68 13.33 -16.06
CA ARG A 181 -1.94 14.51 -15.23
C ARG A 181 -2.03 14.12 -13.75
N LEU A 182 -2.82 13.09 -13.46
CA LEU A 182 -3.09 12.61 -12.10
C LEU A 182 -1.82 12.17 -11.37
N SER A 183 -0.89 11.52 -12.06
CA SER A 183 0.41 11.12 -11.49
C SER A 183 1.25 12.27 -10.95
N ARG A 184 0.97 13.52 -11.35
CA ARG A 184 1.60 14.72 -10.77
C ARG A 184 1.02 15.09 -9.40
N PHE A 185 -0.25 14.79 -9.16
CA PHE A 185 -0.94 15.06 -7.89
C PHE A 185 -0.72 13.95 -6.86
N THR A 186 -0.61 12.70 -7.30
CA THR A 186 -0.46 11.53 -6.40
C THR A 186 0.99 11.23 -6.01
N GLY A 187 1.96 11.98 -6.53
CA GLY A 187 3.38 11.73 -6.28
C GLY A 187 3.90 10.44 -6.92
N ALA A 188 3.25 9.95 -7.99
CA ALA A 188 3.69 8.76 -8.71
C ALA A 188 5.11 8.92 -9.30
N TYR A 189 5.46 10.16 -9.68
CA TYR A 189 6.80 10.52 -10.13
C TYR A 189 7.72 10.75 -8.93
N LYS A 190 8.89 10.10 -8.96
CA LYS A 190 9.88 10.12 -7.87
C LYS A 190 10.26 11.53 -7.36
N GLU A 191 10.23 12.53 -8.25
CA GLU A 191 10.64 13.91 -7.95
C GLU A 191 9.54 14.75 -7.31
N ASN A 192 8.27 14.35 -7.46
CA ASN A 192 7.12 15.09 -6.96
C ASN A 192 6.61 14.47 -5.65
N ARG A 193 6.19 15.31 -4.71
CA ARG A 193 5.39 14.86 -3.56
C ARG A 193 3.94 14.59 -3.99
N SER A 194 3.24 13.75 -3.22
CA SER A 194 1.77 13.71 -3.28
C SER A 194 1.20 14.98 -2.66
N LEU A 195 0.12 15.49 -3.24
CA LEU A 195 -0.76 16.43 -2.55
C LEU A 195 -1.43 15.74 -1.36
N THR A 196 -1.82 16.53 -0.37
CA THR A 196 -2.70 16.08 0.71
C THR A 196 -4.16 16.10 0.26
N ASP A 197 -5.01 15.36 0.98
CA ASP A 197 -6.46 15.36 0.72
C ASP A 197 -7.07 16.76 0.84
N SER A 198 -6.62 17.56 1.82
CA SER A 198 -7.10 18.93 2.02
C SER A 198 -6.65 19.88 0.91
N GLU A 199 -5.40 19.77 0.42
CA GLU A 199 -4.93 20.53 -0.74
C GLU A 199 -5.77 20.25 -1.98
N ILE A 200 -6.08 18.97 -2.25
CA ILE A 200 -6.92 18.60 -3.39
C ILE A 200 -8.36 19.06 -3.18
N LYS A 201 -8.93 18.85 -2.00
CA LYS A 201 -10.30 19.28 -1.68
C LYS A 201 -10.47 20.78 -1.88
N SER A 202 -9.55 21.60 -1.38
CA SER A 202 -9.63 23.06 -1.57
C SER A 202 -9.62 23.45 -3.05
N LYS A 203 -8.82 22.77 -3.89
CA LYS A 203 -8.80 23.00 -5.34
C LYS A 203 -10.08 22.54 -6.04
N ILE A 204 -10.66 21.42 -5.58
CA ILE A 204 -11.97 20.94 -6.04
C ILE A 204 -13.05 21.98 -5.73
N ASP A 205 -13.13 22.42 -4.47
CA ASP A 205 -14.17 23.35 -4.02
C ASP A 205 -14.07 24.70 -4.77
N GLU A 206 -12.85 25.18 -5.05
CA GLU A 206 -12.60 26.38 -5.87
C GLU A 206 -13.10 26.21 -7.32
N LEU A 207 -12.75 25.11 -7.97
CA LEU A 207 -13.17 24.82 -9.35
C LEU A 207 -14.67 24.57 -9.47
N GLU A 208 -15.28 23.86 -8.52
CA GLU A 208 -16.73 23.64 -8.50
C GLU A 208 -17.49 24.96 -8.38
N SER A 209 -17.01 25.89 -7.56
CA SER A 209 -17.58 27.23 -7.42
C SER A 209 -17.52 28.00 -8.74
N ASP A 210 -16.35 28.04 -9.39
CA ASP A 210 -16.12 28.74 -10.65
C ASP A 210 -16.94 28.14 -11.82
N ILE A 211 -16.99 26.80 -11.92
CA ILE A 211 -17.84 26.10 -12.90
C ILE A 211 -19.31 26.38 -12.64
N SER A 212 -19.76 26.37 -11.38
CA SER A 212 -21.17 26.67 -11.04
C SER A 212 -21.57 28.09 -11.44
N VAL A 213 -20.69 29.08 -11.22
CA VAL A 213 -20.93 30.47 -11.66
C VAL A 213 -21.03 30.54 -13.18
N THR A 214 -20.14 29.86 -13.90
CA THR A 214 -20.14 29.81 -15.37
C THR A 214 -21.41 29.15 -15.90
N MET A 215 -21.80 27.99 -15.36
CA MET A 215 -23.01 27.28 -15.76
C MET A 215 -24.28 28.08 -15.52
N LYS A 216 -24.36 28.84 -14.42
CA LYS A 216 -25.49 29.75 -14.16
C LYS A 216 -25.56 30.89 -15.17
N ALA A 217 -24.43 31.39 -15.65
CA ALA A 217 -24.39 32.40 -16.71
C ALA A 217 -24.88 31.80 -18.03
N LEU A 218 -24.35 30.64 -18.42
CA LEU A 218 -24.77 29.92 -19.64
C LEU A 218 -26.25 29.55 -19.62
N HIS A 219 -26.77 29.13 -18.47
CA HIS A 219 -28.19 28.85 -18.32
C HIS A 219 -29.05 30.11 -18.54
N ARG A 220 -28.64 31.27 -18.02
CA ARG A 220 -29.36 32.53 -18.27
C ARG A 220 -29.32 32.92 -19.74
N GLU A 221 -28.19 32.73 -20.40
CA GLU A 221 -28.04 32.98 -21.83
C GLU A 221 -28.92 32.04 -22.66
N LEU A 222 -28.96 30.75 -22.31
CA LEU A 222 -29.87 29.77 -22.92
C LEU A 222 -31.33 30.19 -22.79
N VAL A 223 -31.75 30.63 -21.59
CA VAL A 223 -33.13 31.09 -21.34
C VAL A 223 -33.47 32.30 -22.22
N ILE A 224 -32.50 33.19 -22.45
CA ILE A 224 -32.68 34.36 -23.33
C ILE A 224 -32.77 33.91 -24.80
N GLU A 225 -31.89 33.01 -25.24
CA GLU A 225 -31.78 32.55 -26.63
C GLU A 225 -33.01 31.75 -27.08
N LEU A 226 -33.47 30.82 -26.25
CA LEU A 226 -34.67 30.02 -26.53
C LEU A 226 -35.96 30.88 -26.51
N GLY A 227 -35.90 32.07 -25.93
CA GLY A 227 -37.02 33.00 -25.84
C GLY A 227 -38.16 32.48 -24.98
N ALA A 228 -39.13 33.35 -24.69
CA ALA A 228 -40.21 33.02 -23.77
C ALA A 228 -41.14 31.91 -24.30
N GLU A 229 -41.10 31.57 -25.59
CA GLU A 229 -41.94 30.52 -26.20
C GLU A 229 -41.61 29.12 -25.65
N CYS A 230 -40.34 28.84 -25.37
CA CYS A 230 -39.92 27.60 -24.71
C CYS A 230 -40.23 27.57 -23.19
N PHE A 231 -40.65 28.69 -22.57
CA PHE A 231 -40.85 28.80 -21.11
C PHE A 231 -42.26 29.26 -20.67
N ASN A 232 -43.05 29.90 -21.54
CA ASN A 232 -44.36 30.51 -21.21
C ASN A 232 -45.54 29.52 -21.25
N GLY A 233 -45.30 28.21 -21.23
CA GLY A 233 -46.33 27.17 -21.04
C GLY A 233 -46.90 27.15 -19.61
N ALA A 234 -47.22 28.29 -19.04
CA ALA A 234 -47.39 28.53 -17.60
C ALA A 234 -48.79 28.21 -17.05
N LEU A 235 -49.61 27.36 -17.69
CA LEU A 235 -50.89 26.98 -17.08
C LEU A 235 -51.33 25.53 -17.20
N PHE A 236 -50.81 24.73 -18.13
CA PHE A 236 -51.12 23.30 -18.19
C PHE A 236 -49.93 22.49 -18.73
N GLY A 237 -49.10 21.98 -17.80
CA GLY A 237 -48.45 20.66 -17.96
C GLY A 237 -47.22 20.49 -18.86
N GLY A 238 -46.53 21.54 -19.32
CA GLY A 238 -45.39 21.33 -20.25
C GLY A 238 -44.35 22.43 -20.40
N ALA A 239 -44.30 23.46 -19.55
CA ALA A 239 -43.17 24.40 -19.59
C ALA A 239 -41.88 23.66 -19.21
N CYS A 240 -40.82 23.78 -20.02
CA CYS A 240 -39.50 23.23 -19.71
C CYS A 240 -38.99 23.87 -18.42
N ALA A 241 -39.17 23.19 -17.29
CA ALA A 241 -38.47 23.53 -16.06
C ALA A 241 -37.01 23.13 -16.26
N TYR A 242 -36.26 23.98 -16.97
CA TYR A 242 -34.80 23.87 -17.07
C TYR A 242 -34.22 24.18 -15.70
N THR A 243 -34.21 23.16 -14.84
CA THR A 243 -33.50 23.20 -13.57
C THR A 243 -32.00 23.16 -13.83
N ASP A 244 -31.21 23.45 -12.80
CA ASP A 244 -29.76 23.26 -12.84
C ASP A 244 -29.40 21.81 -13.22
N ASP A 245 -30.20 20.82 -12.79
CA ASP A 245 -30.00 19.40 -13.13
C ASP A 245 -30.24 19.11 -14.62
N LEU A 246 -31.30 19.65 -15.21
CA LEU A 246 -31.56 19.47 -16.65
C LEU A 246 -30.48 20.16 -17.50
N SER A 247 -30.00 21.32 -17.06
CA SER A 247 -28.89 22.02 -17.72
C SER A 247 -27.60 21.20 -17.71
N ASN A 248 -27.32 20.48 -16.61
CA ASN A 248 -26.18 19.57 -16.53
C ASN A 248 -26.33 18.35 -17.45
N LEU A 249 -27.53 17.81 -17.58
CA LEU A 249 -27.83 16.71 -18.49
C LEU A 249 -27.63 17.15 -19.94
N LEU A 250 -28.22 18.28 -20.34
CA LEU A 250 -28.06 18.84 -21.69
C LEU A 250 -26.62 19.18 -22.02
N TYR A 251 -25.87 19.73 -21.06
CA TYR A 251 -24.44 19.98 -21.24
C TYR A 251 -23.67 18.68 -21.50
N SER A 252 -23.96 17.62 -20.73
CA SER A 252 -23.35 16.31 -20.91
C SER A 252 -23.68 15.73 -22.29
N GLN A 253 -24.95 15.81 -22.70
CA GLN A 253 -25.41 15.36 -24.01
C GLN A 253 -24.72 16.13 -25.14
N ALA A 254 -24.68 17.46 -25.06
CA ALA A 254 -24.03 18.31 -26.05
C ALA A 254 -22.54 17.96 -26.21
N LEU A 255 -21.84 17.66 -25.11
CA LEU A 255 -20.43 17.23 -25.15
C LEU A 255 -20.23 15.88 -25.85
N MET A 256 -21.17 14.95 -25.66
CA MET A 256 -21.16 13.65 -26.31
C MET A 256 -21.47 13.77 -27.81
N ASP A 257 -22.48 14.55 -28.19
CA ASP A 257 -22.81 14.82 -29.59
C ASP A 257 -21.62 15.46 -30.33
N LEU A 258 -20.96 16.40 -29.66
CA LEU A 258 -19.77 17.08 -30.19
C LEU A 258 -18.60 16.10 -30.38
N SER A 259 -18.44 15.13 -29.48
CA SER A 259 -17.46 14.06 -29.62
C SER A 259 -17.75 13.16 -30.83
N ASP A 260 -19.02 12.87 -31.11
CA ASP A 260 -19.42 12.05 -32.25
C ASP A 260 -19.30 12.78 -33.60
N ASP A 261 -19.61 14.07 -33.63
CA ASP A 261 -19.38 14.92 -34.81
C ASP A 261 -17.89 15.03 -35.15
N LEU A 262 -17.05 15.10 -34.13
CA LEU A 262 -15.60 15.05 -34.28
C LEU A 262 -15.13 13.70 -34.84
N LYS A 263 -15.69 12.56 -34.41
CA LYS A 263 -15.36 11.24 -34.98
C LYS A 263 -15.73 11.13 -36.47
N LYS A 264 -16.90 11.66 -36.86
CA LYS A 264 -17.42 11.58 -38.24
C LYS A 264 -16.62 12.46 -39.21
N ASN A 265 -16.13 13.60 -38.74
CA ASN A 265 -15.37 14.52 -39.57
C ASN A 265 -13.86 14.26 -39.45
N ARG A 266 -13.23 13.77 -40.53
CA ARG A 266 -11.76 13.74 -40.63
C ARG A 266 -11.26 15.18 -40.58
N VAL A 267 -10.83 15.65 -39.41
CA VAL A 267 -10.13 16.93 -39.25
C VAL A 267 -8.86 16.87 -40.10
N GLN A 268 -8.95 17.45 -41.30
CA GLN A 268 -7.84 17.56 -42.23
C GLN A 268 -6.98 18.74 -41.79
N GLY A 269 -5.74 18.47 -41.41
CA GLY A 269 -4.77 19.53 -41.13
C GLY A 269 -4.73 19.88 -39.66
N LEU A 270 -3.85 19.17 -38.98
CA LEU A 270 -3.47 19.46 -37.62
C LEU A 270 -2.02 19.95 -37.77
N GLU A 271 -1.84 21.18 -38.24
CA GLU A 271 -0.60 21.97 -38.19
C GLU A 271 -0.95 23.25 -37.43
N GLU A 272 -0.20 23.55 -36.36
CA GLU A 272 -0.36 24.66 -35.39
C GLU A 272 -1.73 24.94 -34.71
N GLU A 273 -2.83 24.32 -35.11
CA GLU A 273 -4.17 24.89 -34.88
C GLU A 273 -5.12 24.11 -33.95
N VAL A 274 -4.68 23.37 -32.91
CA VAL A 274 -5.63 23.08 -31.78
C VAL A 274 -5.91 24.38 -30.99
N PHE A 275 -5.07 25.39 -31.19
CA PHE A 275 -5.20 26.72 -30.60
C PHE A 275 -5.73 27.79 -31.56
N GLN A 276 -5.92 27.53 -32.86
CA GLN A 276 -6.41 28.55 -33.82
C GLN A 276 -7.25 28.06 -35.03
N SER A 277 -7.60 26.77 -35.20
CA SER A 277 -8.39 26.38 -36.40
C SER A 277 -9.86 26.74 -36.25
N ALA A 278 -10.21 27.83 -36.94
CA ALA A 278 -11.53 28.22 -37.42
C ALA A 278 -12.55 28.75 -36.42
N ASN A 279 -12.18 29.67 -35.50
CA ASN A 279 -13.14 30.46 -34.70
C ASN A 279 -14.21 29.65 -33.93
N LYS A 280 -14.12 28.32 -33.91
CA LYS A 280 -15.17 27.44 -33.44
C LYS A 280 -14.74 26.68 -32.20
N TYR A 281 -13.46 26.41 -31.95
CA TYR A 281 -13.02 25.67 -30.75
C TYR A 281 -11.86 26.32 -29.97
N GLN A 282 -12.05 26.81 -28.73
CA GLN A 282 -10.98 27.41 -27.90
C GLN A 282 -10.74 26.67 -26.57
N LEU A 283 -10.23 25.43 -26.61
CA LEU A 283 -9.89 24.71 -25.38
C LEU A 283 -8.55 25.19 -24.78
N LYS A 284 -8.53 25.55 -23.50
CA LYS A 284 -7.30 25.86 -22.75
C LYS A 284 -7.12 24.94 -21.55
N LEU A 285 -6.30 23.91 -21.70
CA LEU A 285 -5.93 23.06 -20.55
C LEU A 285 -5.26 23.90 -19.46
N MET A 286 -5.69 23.69 -18.21
CA MET A 286 -5.02 24.29 -17.08
C MET A 286 -3.56 23.84 -17.04
N ALA A 287 -2.67 24.79 -16.71
CA ALA A 287 -1.25 24.53 -16.58
C ALA A 287 -1.06 23.43 -15.53
N LEU A 288 -0.25 22.43 -15.87
CA LEU A 288 0.12 21.45 -14.89
C LEU A 288 0.91 22.13 -13.77
N PRO A 289 0.75 21.65 -12.52
CA PRO A 289 1.46 22.25 -11.40
C PRO A 289 2.98 22.22 -11.66
N SER A 290 3.66 23.32 -11.30
CA SER A 290 5.10 23.45 -11.59
C SER A 290 5.90 22.44 -10.76
N SER A 291 6.93 21.81 -11.34
CA SER A 291 7.74 20.83 -10.58
C SER A 291 8.32 21.43 -9.30
N SER A 292 8.67 22.72 -9.31
CA SER A 292 9.16 23.49 -8.16
C SER A 292 8.20 23.57 -6.98
N GLU A 293 6.89 23.65 -7.25
CA GLU A 293 5.85 23.81 -6.22
C GLU A 293 5.59 22.50 -5.46
N TYR A 294 6.02 21.37 -6.04
CA TYR A 294 5.78 20.02 -5.51
C TYR A 294 7.06 19.20 -5.38
N LEU A 295 8.22 19.85 -5.31
CA LEU A 295 9.48 19.14 -5.10
C LEU A 295 9.42 18.37 -3.79
N ARG A 296 9.80 17.10 -3.87
CA ARG A 296 9.97 16.27 -2.69
C ARG A 296 11.05 16.86 -1.78
N GLU A 297 10.74 17.00 -0.50
CA GLU A 297 11.71 17.43 0.51
C GLU A 297 12.86 16.42 0.60
N LYS A 298 14.09 16.93 0.77
CA LYS A 298 15.25 16.08 1.01
C LYS A 298 15.14 15.51 2.42
N PRO A 299 15.17 14.19 2.61
CA PRO A 299 15.04 13.60 3.93
C PRO A 299 16.20 14.03 4.84
N LEU A 300 15.89 14.24 6.10
CA LEU A 300 16.87 14.42 7.17
C LEU A 300 17.63 13.11 7.38
N SER A 301 18.92 13.22 7.73
CA SER A 301 19.71 12.11 8.25
C SER A 301 19.35 11.88 9.71
N LEU A 302 18.35 11.04 9.93
CA LEU A 302 17.84 10.75 11.26
C LEU A 302 18.49 9.48 11.82
N ILE A 303 18.80 9.51 13.12
CA ILE A 303 19.15 8.33 13.91
C ILE A 303 17.90 8.01 14.73
N PRO A 304 17.13 6.97 14.39
CA PRO A 304 15.97 6.58 15.18
C PRO A 304 16.37 6.29 16.63
N PRO A 305 15.51 6.63 17.60
CA PRO A 305 15.74 6.30 19.00
C PRO A 305 15.90 4.79 19.17
N LYS A 306 16.71 4.42 20.16
CA LYS A 306 16.94 3.03 20.53
C LYS A 306 16.91 2.93 22.04
N ILE A 307 16.32 1.85 22.56
CA ILE A 307 16.37 1.55 24.00
C ILE A 307 17.82 1.52 24.45
N ASP A 308 18.12 2.30 25.49
CA ASP A 308 19.34 2.16 26.24
C ASP A 308 19.21 0.94 27.16
N TYR A 309 19.95 -0.11 26.83
CA TYR A 309 19.99 -1.32 27.63
C TYR A 309 21.03 -1.25 28.76
N SER A 310 21.72 -0.13 28.95
CA SER A 310 22.73 0.03 30.01
C SER A 310 22.19 -0.33 31.40
N SER A 311 20.91 -0.07 31.66
CA SER A 311 20.24 -0.38 32.93
C SER A 311 20.04 -1.88 33.19
N VAL A 312 20.14 -2.72 32.15
CA VAL A 312 20.05 -4.19 32.23
C VAL A 312 21.36 -4.86 31.80
N ALA A 313 22.45 -4.09 31.67
CA ALA A 313 23.75 -4.60 31.25
C ALA A 313 24.42 -5.37 32.39
N ASP A 314 24.59 -6.67 32.17
CA ASP A 314 24.97 -7.60 33.25
C ASP A 314 26.50 -7.81 33.36
N ILE A 315 27.27 -7.62 32.26
CA ILE A 315 28.72 -7.94 32.25
C ILE A 315 29.54 -6.99 31.38
N ARG A 316 30.69 -6.55 31.92
CA ARG A 316 31.77 -5.91 31.17
C ARG A 316 32.82 -6.95 30.76
N ILE A 317 32.97 -7.21 29.46
CA ILE A 317 34.00 -8.14 28.95
C ILE A 317 35.01 -7.30 28.16
N HIS A 318 36.25 -7.22 28.65
CA HIS A 318 37.36 -6.50 27.98
C HIS A 318 36.99 -5.07 27.55
N ASP A 319 36.46 -4.28 28.49
CA ASP A 319 36.02 -2.89 28.30
C ASP A 319 34.80 -2.65 27.40
N GLU A 320 34.25 -3.70 26.78
CA GLU A 320 33.03 -3.66 25.97
C GLU A 320 31.80 -4.09 26.79
N TYR A 321 30.65 -3.46 26.51
CA TYR A 321 29.36 -3.82 27.12
C TYR A 321 28.70 -4.96 26.33
N TRP A 322 28.47 -6.07 27.02
CA TRP A 322 27.80 -7.25 26.49
C TRP A 322 26.56 -7.51 27.32
N ILE A 323 25.41 -7.65 26.67
CA ILE A 323 24.14 -7.87 27.38
C ILE A 323 23.57 -9.22 27.00
N ASN A 324 23.12 -9.95 28.02
CA ASN A 324 22.44 -11.22 27.82
C ASN A 324 21.14 -10.98 27.04
N ARG A 325 21.00 -11.68 25.91
CA ARG A 325 19.85 -11.57 25.03
C ARG A 325 18.54 -11.98 25.71
N GLU A 326 18.60 -12.87 26.70
CA GLU A 326 17.41 -13.26 27.46
C GLU A 326 16.85 -12.07 28.24
N ASP A 327 17.70 -11.22 28.82
CA ASP A 327 17.26 -10.05 29.58
C ASP A 327 16.74 -8.93 28.67
N ILE A 328 17.38 -8.73 27.52
CA ILE A 328 16.82 -7.89 26.44
C ILE A 328 15.43 -8.37 26.06
N THR A 329 15.26 -9.68 25.86
CA THR A 329 13.98 -10.26 25.41
C THR A 329 12.91 -10.12 26.50
N LYS A 330 13.24 -10.37 27.78
CA LYS A 330 12.32 -10.17 28.90
C LYS A 330 11.86 -8.72 29.02
N LEU A 331 12.78 -7.75 28.87
CA LEU A 331 12.43 -6.34 28.88
C LEU A 331 11.49 -6.00 27.71
N GLU A 332 11.85 -6.38 26.48
CA GLU A 332 11.02 -6.14 25.30
C GLU A 332 9.64 -6.79 25.42
N ASP A 333 9.56 -8.03 25.90
CA ASP A 333 8.30 -8.76 26.09
C ASP A 333 7.42 -8.07 27.13
N ASN A 334 7.99 -7.64 28.27
CA ASN A 334 7.25 -6.91 29.30
C ASN A 334 6.70 -5.58 28.77
N LEU A 335 7.51 -4.82 28.04
CA LEU A 335 7.05 -3.57 27.41
C LEU A 335 6.00 -3.84 26.32
N ASN A 336 6.10 -4.96 25.61
CA ASN A 336 5.14 -5.34 24.58
C ASN A 336 3.76 -5.76 25.13
N LEU A 337 3.63 -6.04 26.43
CA LEU A 337 2.33 -6.26 27.09
C LEU A 337 1.50 -4.98 27.25
N LEU A 338 2.13 -3.81 27.14
CA LEU A 338 1.48 -2.51 27.27
C LEU A 338 0.59 -2.19 26.05
N SER A 339 -0.40 -1.33 26.26
CA SER A 339 -1.15 -0.71 25.16
C SER A 339 -0.20 0.11 24.28
N ASP A 340 -0.55 0.37 23.02
CA ASP A 340 0.36 1.05 22.09
C ASP A 340 0.83 2.43 22.57
N LYS A 341 -0.07 3.23 23.11
CA LYS A 341 0.27 4.53 23.72
C LYS A 341 1.25 4.38 24.89
N GLU A 342 0.97 3.48 25.83
CA GLU A 342 1.84 3.26 26.99
C GLU A 342 3.18 2.61 26.60
N LYS A 343 3.18 1.75 25.58
CA LYS A 343 4.37 1.14 24.98
C LYS A 343 5.27 2.18 24.35
N ILE A 344 4.71 3.14 23.60
CA ILE A 344 5.46 4.27 23.03
C ILE A 344 6.10 5.09 24.14
N LYS A 345 5.33 5.46 25.17
CA LYS A 345 5.85 6.25 26.31
C LYS A 345 7.00 5.53 27.01
N ALA A 346 6.81 4.24 27.32
CA ALA A 346 7.83 3.44 27.98
C ALA A 346 9.08 3.26 27.08
N PHE A 347 8.88 3.07 25.77
CA PHE A 347 9.98 3.02 24.81
C PHE A 347 10.81 4.31 24.82
N GLU A 348 10.16 5.48 24.77
CA GLU A 348 10.88 6.76 24.72
C GLU A 348 11.59 7.10 26.04
N GLN A 349 11.00 6.73 27.18
CA GLN A 349 11.67 6.79 28.49
C GLN A 349 12.97 5.98 28.49
N HIS A 350 12.92 4.75 27.97
CA HIS A 350 14.09 3.87 27.89
C HIS A 350 15.10 4.30 26.82
N ALA A 351 14.65 4.96 25.75
CA ALA A 351 15.53 5.48 24.71
C ALA A 351 16.19 6.82 25.08
N GLN A 352 15.77 7.44 26.20
CA GLN A 352 16.18 8.78 26.61
C GLN A 352 16.00 9.81 25.49
N SER A 353 14.91 9.65 24.74
CA SER A 353 14.58 10.54 23.64
C SER A 353 14.22 11.92 24.16
N GLY A 354 14.30 12.93 23.30
CA GLY A 354 13.79 14.26 23.61
C GLY A 354 12.25 14.29 23.71
N VAL A 355 11.69 15.47 23.51
CA VAL A 355 10.23 15.64 23.37
C VAL A 355 9.71 14.78 22.22
N PHE A 356 8.59 14.09 22.44
CA PHE A 356 7.91 13.29 21.42
C PHE A 356 6.40 13.55 21.39
N PHE A 357 5.76 13.10 20.31
CA PHE A 357 4.34 13.35 20.03
C PHE A 357 3.61 12.06 19.76
N ILE A 358 2.37 11.95 20.26
CA ILE A 358 1.45 10.88 19.93
C ILE A 358 0.16 11.51 19.38
N LEU A 359 -0.18 11.20 18.13
CA LEU A 359 -1.46 11.55 17.52
C LEU A 359 -2.41 10.36 17.63
N ASN A 360 -3.48 10.53 18.40
CA ASN A 360 -4.62 9.63 18.37
C ASN A 360 -5.64 10.13 17.34
N LYS A 361 -5.88 9.32 16.31
CA LYS A 361 -6.79 9.69 15.21
C LYS A 361 -8.25 9.43 15.52
N GLU A 362 -8.55 8.55 16.48
CA GLU A 362 -9.92 8.23 16.87
C GLU A 362 -10.59 9.42 17.58
N ASP A 363 -9.87 10.06 18.49
CA ASP A 363 -10.34 11.24 19.24
C ASP A 363 -9.82 12.57 18.66
N GLN A 364 -9.00 12.51 17.60
CA GLN A 364 -8.32 13.65 16.97
C GLN A 364 -7.49 14.47 17.97
N THR A 365 -6.78 13.79 18.88
CA THR A 365 -5.98 14.45 19.92
C THR A 365 -4.50 14.27 19.65
N LEU A 366 -3.77 15.39 19.63
CA LEU A 366 -2.32 15.40 19.62
C LEU A 366 -1.80 15.64 21.04
N GLU A 367 -1.01 14.70 21.52
CA GLU A 367 -0.39 14.75 22.84
C GLU A 367 1.12 14.92 22.69
N LYS A 368 1.67 15.84 23.47
CA LYS A 368 3.10 16.13 23.56
C LYS A 368 3.63 15.60 24.88
N TYR A 369 4.70 14.83 24.83
CA TYR A 369 5.34 14.23 25.99
C TYR A 369 6.80 14.71 26.11
N ASP A 370 7.31 14.75 27.34
CA ASP A 370 8.73 14.93 27.58
C ASP A 370 9.50 13.60 27.51
N ALA A 371 10.82 13.65 27.73
CA ALA A 371 11.69 12.47 27.75
C ALA A 371 11.29 11.41 28.79
N ASN A 372 10.62 11.83 29.86
CA ASN A 372 10.15 10.94 30.93
C ASN A 372 8.75 10.39 30.64
N GLY A 373 8.17 10.67 29.47
CA GLY A 373 6.82 10.23 29.12
C GLY A 373 5.71 10.97 29.89
N ASP A 374 6.02 12.09 30.53
CA ASP A 374 5.05 12.96 31.18
C ASP A 374 4.34 13.84 30.16
N LEU A 375 3.02 13.97 30.28
CA LEU A 375 2.21 14.76 29.35
C LEU A 375 2.48 16.25 29.56
N LEU A 376 3.05 16.91 28.57
CA LEU A 376 3.30 18.36 28.56
C LEU A 376 2.08 19.15 28.08
N SER A 377 1.42 18.67 27.02
CA SER A 377 0.23 19.31 26.46
C SER A 377 -0.62 18.32 25.68
N SER A 378 -1.92 18.59 25.63
CA SER A 378 -2.89 17.85 24.82
C SER A 378 -3.75 18.85 24.05
N GLN A 379 -3.85 18.69 22.74
CA GLN A 379 -4.59 19.58 21.86
C GLN A 379 -5.53 18.75 20.98
N LYS A 380 -6.80 19.16 20.93
CA LYS A 380 -7.74 18.64 19.94
C LYS A 380 -7.43 19.27 18.59
N MET A 381 -7.33 18.43 17.59
CA MET A 381 -6.90 18.78 16.24
C MET A 381 -8.13 18.95 15.36
N ASP A 382 -8.15 20.01 14.57
CA ASP A 382 -9.12 20.17 13.49
C ASP A 382 -8.48 19.64 12.20
N LEU A 383 -8.48 18.32 12.09
CA LEU A 383 -7.88 17.64 10.97
C LEU A 383 -8.90 17.60 9.83
N GLU A 384 -8.75 18.50 8.87
CA GLU A 384 -9.54 18.48 7.63
C GLU A 384 -9.11 17.31 6.73
N GLY A 385 -10.07 16.49 6.29
CA GLY A 385 -9.87 15.45 5.27
C GLY A 385 -9.92 14.00 5.78
N LEU A 386 -9.58 13.05 4.91
CA LEU A 386 -9.64 11.61 5.16
C LEU A 386 -8.45 11.13 6.02
N LEU A 387 -8.66 10.89 7.32
CA LEU A 387 -7.62 10.48 8.29
C LEU A 387 -7.62 8.99 8.63
N SER A 388 -8.60 8.23 8.13
CA SER A 388 -8.63 6.80 8.40
C SER A 388 -7.39 6.14 7.82
N ASP A 389 -6.84 5.15 8.51
CA ASP A 389 -5.60 4.46 8.10
C ASP A 389 -5.60 4.05 6.63
N GLU A 390 -6.74 3.55 6.14
CA GLU A 390 -6.87 3.07 4.76
C GLU A 390 -6.91 4.20 3.71
N LYS A 391 -7.28 5.42 4.12
CA LYS A 391 -7.61 6.53 3.23
C LYS A 391 -6.55 7.63 3.13
N GLN A 392 -5.40 7.46 3.78
CA GLN A 392 -4.31 8.42 3.65
C GLN A 392 -2.99 7.71 3.38
N LEU A 393 -2.30 8.12 2.31
CA LEU A 393 -0.92 7.73 2.03
C LEU A 393 -0.03 8.06 3.24
N GLY A 394 0.30 7.04 4.05
CA GLY A 394 1.15 7.14 5.22
C GLY A 394 0.50 6.55 6.47
N GLY A 395 -0.79 6.85 6.73
CA GLY A 395 -1.53 6.27 7.86
C GLY A 395 -0.79 6.26 9.21
N ALA A 396 -1.17 5.32 10.07
CA ALA A 396 -0.48 5.06 11.34
C ALA A 396 0.96 4.58 11.15
N GLY A 397 1.80 4.87 12.14
CA GLY A 397 3.20 4.42 12.18
C GLY A 397 4.17 5.32 12.92
N ASN A 398 5.46 5.04 12.71
CA ASN A 398 6.59 5.77 13.28
C ASN A 398 7.05 6.88 12.32
N TYR A 399 7.09 8.12 12.81
CA TYR A 399 7.54 9.29 12.07
C TYR A 399 8.50 10.15 12.88
N PHE A 400 9.09 11.12 12.20
CA PHE A 400 9.87 12.18 12.78
C PHE A 400 9.42 13.52 12.22
N ILE A 401 9.41 14.55 13.06
CA ILE A 401 9.15 15.91 12.61
C ILE A 401 10.29 16.34 11.69
N HIS A 402 9.97 16.60 10.43
CA HIS A 402 10.96 17.06 9.44
C HIS A 402 11.10 18.58 9.50
N SER A 403 9.99 19.29 9.33
CA SER A 403 9.96 20.76 9.31
C SER A 403 8.54 21.27 9.45
N ILE A 404 8.38 22.56 9.75
CA ILE A 404 7.09 23.26 9.66
C ILE A 404 7.28 24.38 8.64
N LYS A 405 6.45 24.42 7.59
CA LYS A 405 6.52 25.46 6.56
C LYS A 405 5.11 25.99 6.30
N ASN A 406 4.92 27.29 6.41
CA ASN A 406 3.63 27.96 6.17
C ASN A 406 2.47 27.33 6.97
N GLY A 407 2.70 26.97 8.24
CA GLY A 407 1.69 26.33 9.09
C GLY A 407 1.40 24.86 8.77
N VAL A 408 2.14 24.24 7.84
CA VAL A 408 2.02 22.81 7.51
C VAL A 408 3.16 22.03 8.16
N LEU A 409 2.82 20.98 8.90
CA LEU A 409 3.77 20.05 9.48
C LEU A 409 4.24 19.05 8.41
N TYR A 410 5.54 18.85 8.29
CA TYR A 410 6.12 17.81 7.45
C TYR A 410 6.66 16.69 8.34
N LEU A 411 6.24 15.46 8.07
CA LEU A 411 6.66 14.25 8.77
C LEU A 411 7.50 13.37 7.86
N GLN A 412 8.61 12.84 8.38
CA GLN A 412 9.46 11.87 7.69
C GLN A 412 9.22 10.48 8.25
N ASP A 413 8.92 9.51 7.39
CA ASP A 413 8.92 8.09 7.77
C ASP A 413 10.32 7.48 7.82
N ASP A 414 10.43 6.27 8.37
CA ASP A 414 11.70 5.55 8.50
C ASP A 414 12.33 5.10 7.16
N ARG A 415 11.60 5.25 6.06
CA ARG A 415 12.08 5.01 4.69
C ARG A 415 12.58 6.30 4.04
N GLY A 416 12.42 7.45 4.69
CA GLY A 416 12.81 8.76 4.19
C GLY A 416 11.78 9.39 3.25
N ASN A 417 10.51 8.96 3.28
CA ASN A 417 9.44 9.72 2.63
C ASN A 417 8.97 10.84 3.55
N VAL A 418 9.00 12.06 3.05
CA VAL A 418 8.53 13.25 3.76
C VAL A 418 7.13 13.60 3.25
N ARG A 419 6.19 13.83 4.16
CA ARG A 419 4.77 14.04 3.84
C ARG A 419 4.22 15.25 4.59
N PRO A 420 3.43 16.11 3.94
CA PRO A 420 2.72 17.18 4.63
C PRO A 420 1.55 16.65 5.45
N TYR A 421 1.26 17.32 6.56
CA TYR A 421 0.17 17.05 7.48
C TYR A 421 -0.43 18.40 7.90
N HIS A 422 -1.66 18.66 7.44
CA HIS A 422 -2.37 19.93 7.67
C HIS A 422 -3.16 19.87 8.98
N GLY A 423 -3.53 21.04 9.50
CA GLY A 423 -4.31 21.14 10.74
C GLY A 423 -3.51 20.77 12.00
N VAL A 424 -2.20 20.56 11.87
CA VAL A 424 -1.31 20.23 12.99
C VAL A 424 -0.41 21.39 13.36
N ASP A 425 -0.72 22.04 14.49
CA ASP A 425 0.16 23.02 15.11
C ASP A 425 1.09 22.35 16.12
N VAL A 426 2.38 22.34 15.80
CA VAL A 426 3.46 21.90 16.68
C VAL A 426 4.50 23.02 16.82
N SER A 427 4.07 24.16 17.33
CA SER A 427 4.97 25.29 17.59
C SER A 427 6.17 24.93 18.48
N ASN A 428 7.34 25.48 18.16
CA ASN A 428 8.60 25.37 18.92
C ASN A 428 9.18 23.96 19.07
N VAL A 429 9.07 23.11 18.04
CA VAL A 429 9.63 21.76 18.07
C VAL A 429 10.84 21.65 17.14
N ALA A 430 11.91 21.03 17.64
CA ALA A 430 13.10 20.78 16.86
C ALA A 430 12.85 19.70 15.78
N PRO A 431 13.37 19.88 14.55
CA PRO A 431 13.46 18.80 13.58
C PRO A 431 14.11 17.55 14.18
N GLY A 432 13.60 16.37 13.82
CA GLY A 432 14.04 15.07 14.31
C GLY A 432 13.30 14.55 15.54
N ALA A 433 12.43 15.34 16.18
CA ALA A 433 11.58 14.86 17.27
C ALA A 433 10.67 13.70 16.80
N SER A 434 10.55 12.66 17.62
CA SER A 434 9.71 11.50 17.33
C SER A 434 8.23 11.88 17.28
N PHE A 435 7.51 11.34 16.29
CA PHE A 435 6.09 11.56 16.10
C PHE A 435 5.41 10.23 15.78
N TYR A 436 4.45 9.83 16.61
CA TYR A 436 3.76 8.55 16.49
C TYR A 436 2.31 8.78 16.12
N ILE A 437 1.81 8.04 15.14
CA ILE A 437 0.38 8.05 14.78
C ILE A 437 -0.20 6.70 15.15
N LEU A 438 -1.18 6.69 16.06
CA LEU A 438 -1.82 5.46 16.52
C LEU A 438 -2.73 4.85 15.43
N PRO A 439 -2.76 3.52 15.29
CA PRO A 439 -3.70 2.84 14.42
C PRO A 439 -5.13 2.89 14.98
N GLN A 440 -6.12 2.89 14.09
CA GLN A 440 -7.53 2.77 14.46
C GLN A 440 -7.98 1.31 14.59
N ASP A 441 -7.35 0.40 13.85
CA ASP A 441 -7.64 -1.03 13.92
C ASP A 441 -6.70 -1.77 14.89
N ARG A 442 -7.12 -2.97 15.34
CA ARG A 442 -6.38 -3.79 16.31
C ARG A 442 -5.36 -4.72 15.69
N ASP A 443 -5.38 -4.86 14.37
CA ASP A 443 -4.49 -5.75 13.64
C ASP A 443 -3.13 -5.07 13.48
N HIS A 444 -3.10 -3.75 13.31
CA HIS A 444 -1.91 -2.93 13.31
C HIS A 444 -1.56 -2.49 14.73
N HIS A 445 -0.27 -2.54 15.06
CA HIS A 445 0.20 -2.20 16.40
C HIS A 445 1.68 -1.84 16.42
N PHE A 446 2.10 -1.21 17.50
CA PHE A 446 3.52 -1.01 17.78
C PHE A 446 4.10 -2.22 18.52
N LYS A 447 5.31 -2.62 18.16
CA LYS A 447 6.07 -3.71 18.78
C LYS A 447 7.52 -3.30 18.95
N ILE A 448 8.04 -3.41 20.16
CA ILE A 448 9.45 -3.21 20.44
C ILE A 448 10.20 -4.48 20.08
N LYS A 449 11.24 -4.36 19.25
CA LYS A 449 12.08 -5.49 18.85
C LYS A 449 13.48 -5.01 18.48
N GLY A 450 14.51 -5.65 19.01
CA GLY A 450 15.90 -5.28 18.72
C GLY A 450 16.28 -3.88 19.22
N GLY A 451 15.56 -3.37 20.22
CA GLY A 451 15.77 -2.06 20.84
C GLY A 451 15.12 -0.92 20.09
N LYS A 452 14.29 -1.21 19.08
CA LYS A 452 13.58 -0.21 18.28
C LYS A 452 12.08 -0.44 18.38
N LEU A 453 11.33 0.64 18.29
CA LEU A 453 9.89 0.58 18.13
C LEU A 453 9.56 0.33 16.65
N HIS A 454 8.79 -0.72 16.37
CA HIS A 454 8.35 -1.07 15.03
C HIS A 454 6.83 -0.97 14.92
N PHE A 455 6.33 -0.29 13.90
CA PHE A 455 4.93 -0.40 13.52
C PHE A 455 4.74 -1.62 12.62
N THR A 456 3.86 -2.54 13.03
CA THR A 456 3.69 -3.87 12.42
C THR A 456 2.23 -4.35 12.46
N THR A 457 1.95 -5.53 11.94
CA THR A 457 0.59 -6.11 11.88
C THR A 457 0.56 -7.54 12.43
N LYS A 458 -0.58 -7.94 13.01
CA LYS A 458 -0.85 -9.31 13.45
C LYS A 458 -1.35 -10.12 12.25
N GLY A 459 -0.59 -11.14 11.84
CA GLY A 459 -1.06 -12.11 10.84
C GLY A 459 -0.59 -11.84 9.41
N ARG A 460 -1.41 -12.18 8.41
CA ARG A 460 -1.02 -12.16 6.99
C ARG A 460 -1.35 -10.84 6.31
N LYS A 461 -0.52 -10.49 5.33
CA LYS A 461 -0.58 -9.37 4.37
C LYS A 461 -1.88 -8.56 4.45
N SER A 462 -1.94 -7.58 5.35
CA SER A 462 -2.81 -6.42 5.14
C SER A 462 -2.33 -5.66 3.91
N ASP A 463 -3.17 -4.80 3.35
CA ASP A 463 -2.75 -3.88 2.29
C ASP A 463 -1.63 -3.00 2.86
N TYR A 464 -0.38 -3.21 2.41
CA TYR A 464 0.79 -2.53 2.98
C TYR A 464 0.87 -1.04 2.65
N LEU A 465 0.12 -0.61 1.66
CA LEU A 465 0.21 0.73 1.09
C LEU A 465 -0.41 1.83 1.97
N PRO A 466 -1.57 1.63 2.63
CA PRO A 466 -2.12 2.63 3.57
C PRO A 466 -1.28 2.88 4.82
N TYR A 467 -0.47 1.91 5.24
CA TYR A 467 0.23 1.96 6.52
C TYR A 467 1.73 2.25 6.37
N ASN A 468 2.29 3.03 7.28
CA ASN A 468 3.72 3.27 7.36
C ASN A 468 4.42 2.22 8.23
N PHE A 469 4.44 0.98 7.73
CA PHE A 469 5.16 -0.11 8.38
C PHE A 469 6.65 0.18 8.51
N SER A 470 7.21 -0.16 9.66
CA SER A 470 8.61 0.06 9.87
C SER A 470 9.48 -0.81 8.96
N LYS A 471 10.57 -0.23 8.46
CA LYS A 471 11.60 -0.91 7.70
C LYS A 471 12.13 -2.10 8.50
N ARG A 472 12.36 -3.20 7.80
CA ARG A 472 13.01 -4.38 8.37
C ARG A 472 14.36 -3.97 8.93
N ASP A 473 14.63 -4.35 10.18
CA ASP A 473 15.93 -4.09 10.76
C ASP A 473 17.01 -4.87 10.02
N THR A 474 18.03 -4.16 9.55
CA THR A 474 19.17 -4.69 8.80
C THR A 474 20.48 -4.51 9.57
N SER A 475 20.46 -3.85 10.75
CA SER A 475 21.65 -3.83 11.60
C SER A 475 21.95 -5.23 12.12
N ILE A 476 23.21 -5.63 12.01
CA ILE A 476 23.71 -6.91 12.49
C ILE A 476 24.57 -6.61 13.70
N LYS A 477 24.19 -7.13 14.87
CA LYS A 477 24.95 -7.01 16.11
C LYS A 477 25.89 -8.19 16.26
N GLU A 478 27.09 -7.96 16.75
CA GLU A 478 27.99 -9.05 17.14
C GLU A 478 27.37 -9.83 18.31
N ILE A 479 27.61 -11.15 18.32
CA ILE A 479 27.15 -12.02 19.40
C ILE A 479 28.31 -12.82 19.98
N ARG A 480 28.13 -13.22 21.23
CA ARG A 480 29.01 -14.17 21.90
C ARG A 480 28.18 -15.19 22.67
N SER A 481 28.38 -16.44 22.34
CA SER A 481 27.76 -17.58 22.99
C SER A 481 28.60 -18.06 24.16
N VAL A 482 27.99 -18.25 25.32
CA VAL A 482 28.61 -18.78 26.54
C VAL A 482 27.87 -20.05 26.94
N ILE A 483 28.59 -21.18 26.96
CA ILE A 483 28.04 -22.46 27.40
C ILE A 483 28.17 -22.52 28.92
N THR A 484 27.07 -22.40 29.66
CA THR A 484 27.07 -22.31 31.13
C THR A 484 27.10 -23.67 31.81
N ASN A 485 26.51 -24.69 31.18
CA ASN A 485 26.56 -26.05 31.70
C ASN A 485 27.91 -26.70 31.35
N LYS A 486 28.69 -27.07 32.38
CA LYS A 486 30.01 -27.69 32.25
C LYS A 486 30.00 -28.97 31.42
N ASP A 487 28.94 -29.77 31.49
CA ASP A 487 28.82 -31.03 30.73
C ASP A 487 28.67 -30.77 29.23
N TYR A 488 28.26 -29.56 28.84
CA TYR A 488 28.08 -29.18 27.44
C TYR A 488 29.34 -28.49 26.87
N GLN A 489 30.33 -28.15 27.71
CA GLN A 489 31.57 -27.46 27.32
C GLN A 489 32.60 -28.39 26.66
N THR A 490 32.15 -29.22 25.73
CA THR A 490 33.03 -30.10 24.97
C THR A 490 33.83 -29.30 23.94
N LYS A 491 34.98 -29.83 23.50
CA LYS A 491 35.78 -29.19 22.42
C LYS A 491 34.93 -28.97 21.17
N THR A 492 34.07 -29.93 20.83
CA THR A 492 33.14 -29.85 19.71
C THR A 492 32.17 -28.69 19.86
N ALA A 493 31.50 -28.56 21.01
CA ALA A 493 30.52 -27.49 21.23
C ALA A 493 31.14 -26.10 21.22
N VAL A 494 32.29 -25.93 21.87
CA VAL A 494 33.01 -24.65 21.90
C VAL A 494 33.44 -24.23 20.48
N GLN A 495 33.99 -25.15 19.68
CA GLN A 495 34.38 -24.86 18.30
C GLN A 495 33.16 -24.59 17.40
N PHE A 496 32.07 -25.33 17.61
CA PHE A 496 30.83 -25.18 16.86
C PHE A 496 30.20 -23.81 17.11
N MET A 497 30.00 -23.41 18.37
CA MET A 497 29.40 -22.12 18.71
C MET A 497 30.31 -20.94 18.37
N GLY A 498 31.62 -21.05 18.57
CA GLY A 498 32.56 -20.01 18.16
C GLY A 498 32.55 -19.74 16.65
N GLU A 499 32.33 -20.77 15.83
CA GLU A 499 32.16 -20.57 14.37
C GLU A 499 30.80 -19.92 14.05
N ILE A 500 29.72 -20.26 14.77
CA ILE A 500 28.43 -19.58 14.61
C ILE A 500 28.56 -18.08 14.96
N ASP A 501 29.18 -17.73 16.07
CA ASP A 501 29.33 -16.34 16.50
C ASP A 501 30.13 -15.54 15.47
N SER A 502 31.30 -16.05 15.06
CA SER A 502 32.21 -15.36 14.13
C SER A 502 31.67 -15.21 12.71
N ARG A 503 30.70 -16.04 12.29
CA ARG A 503 30.11 -16.02 10.93
C ARG A 503 28.76 -15.32 10.84
N LYS A 504 28.26 -14.70 11.92
CA LYS A 504 26.94 -14.06 11.95
C LYS A 504 26.71 -13.10 10.77
N SER A 505 27.55 -12.08 10.63
CA SER A 505 27.42 -11.09 9.54
C SER A 505 27.40 -11.72 8.15
N GLU A 506 28.23 -12.73 7.93
CA GLU A 506 28.36 -13.41 6.66
C GLU A 506 27.14 -14.28 6.29
N ILE A 507 26.62 -15.05 7.24
CA ILE A 507 25.49 -15.96 7.03
C ILE A 507 24.18 -15.16 6.95
N THR A 508 24.01 -14.14 7.80
CA THR A 508 22.86 -13.23 7.77
C THR A 508 22.71 -12.59 6.39
N LYS A 509 23.81 -12.09 5.81
CA LYS A 509 23.82 -11.55 4.43
C LYS A 509 23.53 -12.62 3.38
N LEU A 510 24.12 -13.82 3.51
CA LEU A 510 23.97 -14.92 2.53
C LEU A 510 22.53 -15.44 2.40
N TYR A 511 21.77 -15.38 3.50
CA TYR A 511 20.40 -15.86 3.59
C TYR A 511 19.36 -14.75 3.80
N ASN A 512 19.76 -13.48 3.81
CA ASN A 512 18.86 -12.35 4.06
C ASN A 512 18.05 -12.49 5.37
N LEU A 513 18.73 -12.92 6.43
CA LEU A 513 18.16 -13.03 7.77
C LEU A 513 18.14 -11.66 8.46
N THR A 514 17.23 -11.47 9.42
CA THR A 514 17.35 -10.43 10.44
C THR A 514 18.31 -10.88 11.53
N ASP A 515 18.77 -9.94 12.34
CA ASP A 515 19.58 -10.22 13.53
C ASP A 515 18.89 -11.24 14.46
N HIS A 516 17.61 -10.98 14.77
CA HIS A 516 16.80 -11.84 15.61
C HIS A 516 16.63 -13.26 15.02
N GLU A 517 16.35 -13.38 13.73
CA GLU A 517 16.25 -14.69 13.08
C GLU A 517 17.56 -15.47 13.21
N TYR A 518 18.70 -14.82 12.99
CA TYR A 518 19.99 -15.48 13.17
C TYR A 518 20.17 -16.00 14.59
N ASN A 519 19.87 -15.18 15.60
CA ASN A 519 20.06 -15.53 17.00
C ASN A 519 19.15 -16.71 17.40
N GLU A 520 17.89 -16.73 16.97
CA GLU A 520 16.99 -17.86 17.25
C GLU A 520 17.43 -19.15 16.55
N LEU A 521 17.93 -19.06 15.30
CA LEU A 521 18.50 -20.21 14.62
C LEU A 521 19.78 -20.72 15.29
N SER A 522 20.60 -19.84 15.88
CA SER A 522 21.83 -20.22 16.59
C SER A 522 21.52 -21.05 17.85
N LYS A 523 20.53 -20.64 18.64
CA LYS A 523 20.04 -21.40 19.80
C LYS A 523 19.50 -22.76 19.36
N LEU A 524 18.70 -22.79 18.30
CA LEU A 524 18.18 -24.04 17.75
C LEU A 524 19.31 -24.97 17.28
N ALA A 525 20.37 -24.44 16.64
CA ALA A 525 21.53 -25.21 16.22
C ALA A 525 22.27 -25.84 17.42
N PHE A 526 22.43 -25.11 18.52
CA PHE A 526 23.02 -25.63 19.75
C PHE A 526 22.20 -26.76 20.37
N GLY A 527 20.87 -26.59 20.48
CA GLY A 527 20.00 -27.64 20.99
C GLY A 527 20.01 -28.90 20.10
N ILE A 528 20.08 -28.73 18.77
CA ILE A 528 20.25 -29.85 17.83
C ILE A 528 21.59 -30.57 18.07
N LEU A 529 22.68 -29.83 18.27
CA LEU A 529 23.99 -30.40 18.57
C LEU A 529 23.96 -31.27 19.84
N GLY A 530 23.34 -30.76 20.90
CA GLY A 530 23.14 -31.51 22.14
C GLY A 530 22.32 -32.77 21.92
N ASN A 531 21.24 -32.67 21.18
CA ASN A 531 20.32 -33.79 20.98
C ASN A 531 20.86 -34.88 20.04
N GLU A 532 21.57 -34.52 18.98
CA GLU A 532 22.04 -35.47 17.97
C GLU A 532 23.33 -36.21 18.36
N SER A 533 24.20 -35.57 19.15
CA SER A 533 25.52 -36.12 19.46
C SER A 533 25.95 -36.02 20.92
N GLN A 534 25.12 -35.45 21.80
CA GLN A 534 25.54 -35.03 23.15
C GLN A 534 26.80 -34.18 23.08
N PHE A 535 26.75 -33.15 22.22
CA PHE A 535 27.88 -32.24 22.01
C PHE A 535 29.15 -32.96 21.52
N GLY A 536 28.99 -34.04 20.75
CA GLY A 536 30.08 -34.82 20.16
C GLY A 536 30.59 -35.99 21.00
N GLU A 537 30.06 -36.24 22.20
CA GLU A 537 30.57 -37.26 23.14
C GLU A 537 29.76 -38.58 23.13
N SER A 538 28.58 -38.61 22.49
CA SER A 538 27.75 -39.83 22.55
C SER A 538 28.44 -41.01 21.87
N SER A 539 28.51 -42.16 22.56
CA SER A 539 29.12 -43.37 22.00
C SER A 539 28.43 -43.82 20.70
N ARG A 540 27.12 -43.60 20.60
CA ARG A 540 26.34 -43.86 19.37
C ARG A 540 26.81 -43.00 18.19
N TYR A 541 27.17 -41.74 18.42
CA TYR A 541 27.73 -40.87 17.40
C TYR A 541 29.11 -41.38 16.94
N HIS A 542 30.00 -41.70 17.87
CA HIS A 542 31.33 -42.24 17.53
C HIS A 542 31.25 -43.53 16.70
N VAL A 543 30.36 -44.46 17.05
CA VAL A 543 30.15 -45.70 16.28
C VAL A 543 29.62 -45.41 14.87
N LYS A 544 28.69 -44.46 14.72
CA LYS A 544 28.14 -44.07 13.41
C LYS A 544 29.20 -43.45 12.50
N GLU A 545 30.09 -42.62 13.04
CA GLU A 545 31.13 -41.96 12.25
C GLU A 545 32.31 -42.90 11.95
N ALA A 546 32.66 -43.81 12.88
CA ALA A 546 33.74 -44.79 12.67
C ALA A 546 33.38 -45.86 11.62
N LEU A 547 32.10 -46.26 11.53
CA LEU A 547 31.67 -47.36 10.67
C LEU A 547 30.43 -47.00 9.81
N PRO A 548 30.54 -46.03 8.90
CA PRO A 548 29.38 -45.52 8.16
C PRO A 548 28.80 -46.51 7.14
N TRP A 549 29.60 -47.46 6.66
CA TRP A 549 29.17 -48.54 5.77
C TRP A 549 28.23 -49.51 6.48
N LEU A 550 28.43 -49.80 7.77
CA LEU A 550 27.52 -50.64 8.57
C LEU A 550 26.13 -50.00 8.71
N VAL A 551 26.08 -48.67 8.85
CA VAL A 551 24.81 -47.93 8.88
C VAL A 551 24.10 -47.96 7.53
N ALA A 552 24.82 -47.90 6.42
CA ALA A 552 24.24 -48.01 5.07
C ALA A 552 23.68 -49.41 4.81
N ILE A 553 24.40 -50.46 5.23
CA ILE A 553 23.97 -51.86 5.13
C ILE A 553 22.71 -52.10 5.97
N ALA A 554 22.71 -51.65 7.22
CA ALA A 554 21.56 -51.80 8.13
C ALA A 554 20.29 -51.07 7.63
N LYS A 555 20.44 -50.03 6.81
CA LYS A 555 19.32 -49.29 6.18
C LYS A 555 18.91 -49.84 4.81
N GLY A 556 19.52 -50.94 4.33
CA GLY A 556 19.23 -51.54 3.04
C GLY A 556 19.81 -50.81 1.83
N ASN A 557 20.74 -49.86 2.03
CA ASN A 557 21.35 -49.06 0.96
C ASN A 557 22.70 -49.64 0.46
N GLY A 558 23.04 -50.88 0.84
CA GLY A 558 24.34 -51.48 0.53
C GLY A 558 25.50 -50.68 1.14
N THR A 559 26.55 -50.43 0.36
CA THR A 559 27.71 -49.61 0.78
C THR A 559 27.53 -48.11 0.49
N ASN A 560 26.39 -47.69 -0.08
CA ASN A 560 26.16 -46.30 -0.45
C ASN A 560 25.80 -45.43 0.77
N THR A 561 26.79 -44.67 1.25
CA THR A 561 26.65 -43.77 2.41
C THR A 561 26.16 -42.36 2.06
N SER A 562 25.91 -42.08 0.76
CA SER A 562 25.50 -40.75 0.26
C SER A 562 24.15 -40.26 0.81
N MET A 563 23.33 -41.15 1.38
CA MET A 563 22.04 -40.83 2.00
C MET A 563 22.08 -40.74 3.54
N ASN A 564 23.20 -41.11 4.18
CA ASN A 564 23.31 -41.09 5.65
C ASN A 564 23.49 -39.66 6.21
N SER A 565 22.97 -39.38 7.40
CA SER A 565 23.32 -38.17 8.15
C SER A 565 24.79 -38.20 8.55
N ARG A 566 25.44 -37.03 8.65
CA ARG A 566 26.86 -36.89 9.03
C ARG A 566 27.12 -35.75 9.99
N GLY A 567 28.18 -35.89 10.77
CA GLY A 567 28.68 -34.85 11.67
C GLY A 567 27.88 -34.76 12.98
N PRO A 568 28.31 -33.89 13.89
CA PRO A 568 27.76 -33.82 15.25
C PRO A 568 26.31 -33.31 15.30
N THR A 569 25.84 -32.67 14.22
CA THR A 569 24.44 -32.27 14.01
C THR A 569 23.77 -33.09 12.92
N GLN A 570 24.30 -34.26 12.56
CA GLN A 570 23.62 -35.27 11.72
C GLN A 570 22.95 -34.72 10.44
N ILE A 571 23.58 -33.76 9.76
CA ILE A 571 23.05 -33.13 8.53
C ILE A 571 23.04 -34.14 7.39
N LYS A 572 21.92 -34.23 6.66
CA LYS A 572 21.76 -35.13 5.50
C LYS A 572 22.25 -34.52 4.20
N LYS A 573 21.97 -33.23 3.99
CA LYS A 573 22.28 -32.49 2.76
C LYS A 573 22.87 -31.14 3.13
N VAL A 574 24.08 -30.87 2.64
CA VAL A 574 24.73 -29.56 2.82
C VAL A 574 24.01 -28.52 1.95
N PRO A 575 23.60 -27.36 2.50
CA PRO A 575 23.00 -26.29 1.72
C PRO A 575 23.96 -25.80 0.61
N PRO A 576 23.51 -25.66 -0.66
CA PRO A 576 24.38 -25.28 -1.77
C PRO A 576 25.13 -23.96 -1.56
N LYS A 577 24.48 -22.96 -0.96
CA LYS A 577 25.10 -21.67 -0.63
C LYS A 577 26.25 -21.83 0.38
N ILE A 578 26.10 -22.71 1.37
CA ILE A 578 27.17 -23.02 2.34
C ILE A 578 28.29 -23.81 1.68
N ALA A 579 27.95 -24.86 0.92
CA ALA A 579 28.93 -25.69 0.22
C ALA A 579 29.85 -24.84 -0.66
N LYS A 580 29.26 -23.95 -1.46
CA LYS A 580 30.00 -23.02 -2.31
C LYS A 580 30.86 -22.03 -1.53
N LYS A 581 30.31 -21.40 -0.48
CA LYS A 581 31.00 -20.32 0.24
C LYS A 581 32.10 -20.83 1.18
N TYR A 582 31.87 -21.95 1.86
CA TYR A 582 32.74 -22.44 2.94
C TYR A 582 33.47 -23.75 2.59
N GLY A 583 33.33 -24.26 1.36
CA GLY A 583 33.93 -25.52 0.93
C GLY A 583 33.47 -26.70 1.78
N VAL A 584 32.22 -26.65 2.27
CA VAL A 584 31.65 -27.73 3.09
C VAL A 584 31.17 -28.83 2.16
N THR A 585 31.64 -30.03 2.40
CA THR A 585 31.15 -31.24 1.74
C THR A 585 30.57 -32.16 2.79
N LYS A 586 29.96 -33.26 2.37
CA LYS A 586 29.36 -34.18 3.32
C LYS A 586 30.41 -34.92 4.17
N GLU A 587 31.59 -35.13 3.59
CA GLU A 587 32.71 -35.88 4.14
C GLU A 587 33.43 -35.11 5.24
N ASN A 588 33.42 -33.78 5.19
CA ASN A 588 34.09 -32.93 6.19
C ASN A 588 33.17 -32.42 7.29
N LEU A 589 31.93 -32.93 7.39
CA LEU A 589 30.98 -32.55 8.46
C LEU A 589 31.37 -33.06 9.85
N THR A 590 32.40 -33.90 9.99
CA THR A 590 32.96 -34.26 11.30
C THR A 590 33.76 -33.11 11.92
N ASP A 591 34.19 -32.12 11.14
CA ASP A 591 34.75 -30.87 11.64
C ASP A 591 33.62 -30.02 12.25
N PRO A 592 33.67 -29.71 13.56
CA PRO A 592 32.64 -28.92 14.22
C PRO A 592 32.37 -27.55 13.56
N LYS A 593 33.40 -26.91 13.00
CA LYS A 593 33.25 -25.60 12.33
C LYS A 593 32.47 -25.73 11.02
N LYS A 594 32.76 -26.77 10.23
CA LYS A 594 32.03 -27.06 8.99
C LYS A 594 30.59 -27.47 9.29
N ALA A 595 30.39 -28.27 10.34
CA ALA A 595 29.06 -28.64 10.81
C ALA A 595 28.24 -27.43 11.28
N ALA A 596 28.86 -26.46 11.96
CA ALA A 596 28.22 -25.22 12.41
C ALA A 596 27.61 -24.43 11.25
N VAL A 597 28.42 -24.05 10.27
CA VAL A 597 27.94 -23.26 9.12
C VAL A 597 26.94 -24.06 8.26
N ALA A 598 27.08 -25.38 8.15
CA ALA A 598 26.12 -26.24 7.46
C ALA A 598 24.77 -26.29 8.17
N THR A 599 24.78 -26.40 9.50
CA THR A 599 23.57 -26.42 10.33
C THR A 599 22.86 -25.08 10.23
N MET A 600 23.56 -23.97 10.39
CA MET A 600 22.97 -22.63 10.24
C MET A 600 22.38 -22.40 8.85
N GLY A 601 23.08 -22.78 7.80
CA GLY A 601 22.55 -22.67 6.44
C GLY A 601 21.32 -23.55 6.19
N PHE A 602 21.27 -24.74 6.80
CA PHE A 602 20.12 -25.63 6.68
C PHE A 602 18.92 -25.03 7.40
N LEU A 603 19.12 -24.56 8.64
CA LEU A 603 18.08 -23.94 9.45
C LEU A 603 17.53 -22.65 8.80
N ALA A 604 18.38 -21.87 8.13
CA ALA A 604 17.95 -20.71 7.35
C ALA A 604 17.03 -21.10 6.19
N GLN A 605 17.38 -22.15 5.43
CA GLN A 605 16.50 -22.68 4.37
C GLN A 605 15.19 -23.26 4.94
N ALA A 606 15.26 -23.90 6.10
CA ALA A 606 14.10 -24.44 6.78
C ALA A 606 13.15 -23.33 7.27
N LEU A 607 13.67 -22.19 7.72
CA LEU A 607 12.86 -21.02 8.07
C LEU A 607 12.12 -20.46 6.85
N ASP A 608 12.78 -20.35 5.70
CA ASP A 608 12.14 -19.91 4.46
C ASP A 608 11.04 -20.89 4.01
N GLU A 609 11.30 -22.20 4.09
CA GLU A 609 10.29 -23.23 3.82
C GLU A 609 9.12 -23.14 4.79
N LEU A 610 9.39 -22.91 6.08
CA LEU A 610 8.36 -22.77 7.10
C LEU A 610 7.46 -21.59 6.81
N LYS A 611 8.03 -20.41 6.50
CA LYS A 611 7.29 -19.19 6.14
C LYS A 611 6.32 -19.43 4.97
N ALA A 612 6.75 -20.19 3.97
CA ALA A 612 5.90 -20.56 2.84
C ALA A 612 4.76 -21.53 3.23
N LYS A 613 4.92 -22.26 4.33
CA LYS A 613 3.98 -23.27 4.85
C LYS A 613 3.14 -22.82 6.03
N GLU A 614 3.45 -21.69 6.66
CA GLU A 614 2.64 -21.05 7.71
C GLU A 614 1.17 -20.98 7.31
N ARG A 615 0.90 -20.88 6.00
CA ARG A 615 -0.48 -20.82 5.52
C ARG A 615 -1.37 -22.02 5.78
N PHE A 616 -0.75 -23.18 6.04
CA PHE A 616 -1.43 -24.45 6.23
C PHE A 616 -1.56 -24.83 7.71
N HIS A 617 -1.08 -23.99 8.64
CA HIS A 617 -1.10 -24.27 10.07
C HIS A 617 -1.57 -23.03 10.85
N PRO A 618 -2.80 -23.00 11.38
CA PRO A 618 -3.36 -21.81 12.02
C PRO A 618 -2.58 -21.37 13.26
N ASP A 619 -1.97 -22.31 13.99
CA ASP A 619 -1.25 -22.00 15.23
C ASP A 619 0.16 -21.43 15.01
N ILE A 620 0.67 -21.37 13.77
CA ILE A 620 2.02 -20.81 13.51
C ILE A 620 1.91 -19.31 13.27
N ASN A 621 2.67 -18.52 14.04
CA ASN A 621 2.71 -17.07 13.94
C ASN A 621 4.15 -16.51 14.03
N ALA A 622 4.29 -15.18 14.09
CA ALA A 622 5.58 -14.52 14.20
C ALA A 622 6.39 -14.93 15.44
N ASP A 623 5.72 -15.22 16.55
CA ASP A 623 6.34 -15.39 17.86
C ASP A 623 6.75 -16.83 18.12
N ASN A 624 6.04 -17.81 17.56
CA ASN A 624 6.31 -19.24 17.81
C ASN A 624 6.88 -20.01 16.60
N ARG A 625 7.09 -19.38 15.43
CA ARG A 625 7.53 -20.11 14.22
C ARG A 625 8.82 -20.89 14.41
N PHE A 626 9.78 -20.38 15.18
CA PHE A 626 11.07 -21.06 15.37
C PHE A 626 10.90 -22.43 16.04
N ASP A 627 9.85 -22.60 16.86
CA ASP A 627 9.51 -23.86 17.52
C ASP A 627 9.14 -24.96 16.52
N TYR A 628 8.72 -24.61 15.30
CA TYR A 628 8.29 -25.56 14.28
C TYR A 628 9.41 -25.99 13.33
N ILE A 629 10.56 -25.29 13.30
CA ILE A 629 11.65 -25.57 12.36
C ILE A 629 12.20 -26.98 12.52
N HIS A 630 12.21 -27.52 13.74
CA HIS A 630 12.68 -28.88 14.00
C HIS A 630 11.90 -29.96 13.23
N TYR A 631 10.61 -29.75 12.90
CA TYR A 631 9.85 -30.66 12.05
C TYR A 631 10.43 -30.73 10.63
N ILE A 632 10.85 -29.61 10.05
CA ILE A 632 11.48 -29.58 8.73
C ILE A 632 12.84 -30.27 8.81
N TYR A 633 13.62 -29.97 9.85
CA TYR A 633 14.91 -30.61 10.11
C TYR A 633 14.82 -32.14 10.21
N MET A 634 13.80 -32.67 10.90
CA MET A 634 13.55 -34.11 11.00
C MET A 634 12.95 -34.75 9.72
N GLY A 635 12.64 -33.96 8.68
CA GLY A 635 11.96 -34.44 7.47
C GLY A 635 10.46 -34.68 7.65
N LYS A 636 9.86 -34.07 8.66
CA LYS A 636 8.44 -34.16 9.04
C LYS A 636 7.62 -32.93 8.64
N SER A 637 8.05 -32.23 7.59
CA SER A 637 7.38 -31.03 7.06
C SER A 637 5.90 -31.25 6.71
N ARG A 638 5.50 -32.50 6.44
CA ARG A 638 4.08 -32.87 6.23
C ARG A 638 3.19 -32.60 7.45
N GLU A 639 3.73 -32.70 8.67
CA GLU A 639 2.97 -32.43 9.91
C GLU A 639 2.59 -30.95 10.00
N ILE A 640 3.44 -30.04 9.47
CA ILE A 640 3.12 -28.61 9.35
C ILE A 640 1.99 -28.41 8.34
N THR A 641 2.11 -28.99 7.14
CA THR A 641 1.10 -28.80 6.08
C THR A 641 -0.25 -29.43 6.39
N LYS A 642 -0.29 -30.39 7.33
CA LYS A 642 -1.52 -31.05 7.79
C LYS A 642 -2.09 -30.43 9.08
N ALA A 643 -1.49 -29.36 9.59
CA ALA A 643 -1.86 -28.76 10.87
C ALA A 643 -1.82 -29.73 12.08
N THR A 644 -0.93 -30.73 12.07
CA THR A 644 -0.80 -31.70 13.17
C THR A 644 0.47 -31.50 14.02
N ALA A 645 1.32 -30.54 13.65
CA ALA A 645 2.57 -30.29 14.34
C ALA A 645 2.30 -29.62 15.70
N THR A 646 2.76 -30.23 16.79
CA THR A 646 2.62 -29.66 18.14
C THR A 646 3.98 -29.63 18.84
N PRO A 647 4.79 -28.55 18.70
CA PRO A 647 6.16 -28.50 19.22
C PRO A 647 6.27 -28.88 20.70
N MET A 648 5.40 -28.35 21.56
CA MET A 648 5.44 -28.59 23.00
C MET A 648 5.04 -30.01 23.42
N LYS A 649 4.50 -30.85 22.52
CA LYS A 649 4.28 -32.30 22.77
C LYS A 649 5.41 -33.16 22.20
N ASN A 650 6.29 -32.59 21.37
CA ASN A 650 7.37 -33.31 20.72
C ASN A 650 8.57 -33.47 21.66
N ILE A 651 8.96 -34.72 21.96
CA ILE A 651 10.07 -35.04 22.87
C ILE A 651 11.40 -34.46 22.36
N TYR A 652 11.64 -34.51 21.05
CA TYR A 652 12.85 -33.97 20.42
C TYR A 652 12.96 -32.46 20.66
N PHE A 653 11.87 -31.73 20.51
CA PHE A 653 11.86 -30.28 20.77
C PHE A 653 12.04 -29.96 22.26
N LYS A 654 11.41 -30.73 23.16
CA LYS A 654 11.63 -30.57 24.61
C LYS A 654 13.10 -30.76 24.99
N GLN A 655 13.78 -31.71 24.34
CA GLN A 655 15.22 -31.94 24.56
C GLN A 655 16.05 -30.76 24.06
N ILE A 656 15.74 -30.21 22.88
CA ILE A 656 16.35 -28.96 22.38
C ILE A 656 16.20 -27.83 23.40
N LEU A 657 14.98 -27.58 23.89
CA LEU A 657 14.73 -26.54 24.90
C LEU A 657 15.52 -26.78 26.19
N ASN A 658 15.67 -28.04 26.61
CA ASN A 658 16.45 -28.39 27.79
C ASN A 658 17.95 -28.13 27.60
N PHE A 659 18.50 -28.43 26.43
CA PHE A 659 19.90 -28.11 26.12
C PHE A 659 20.13 -26.60 26.06
N ASN A 660 19.19 -25.84 25.49
CA ASN A 660 19.30 -24.38 25.38
C ASN A 660 19.42 -23.68 26.74
N LYS A 661 18.94 -24.27 27.84
CA LYS A 661 19.15 -23.73 29.20
C LYS A 661 20.62 -23.66 29.61
N GLY A 662 21.51 -24.40 28.95
CA GLY A 662 22.96 -24.37 29.16
C GLY A 662 23.70 -23.44 28.22
N LEU A 663 23.00 -22.57 27.49
CA LEU A 663 23.57 -21.61 26.55
C LEU A 663 23.03 -20.20 26.85
N GLU A 664 23.93 -19.27 27.09
CA GLU A 664 23.64 -17.84 27.12
C GLU A 664 24.20 -17.20 25.86
N VAL A 665 23.46 -16.25 25.28
CA VAL A 665 23.89 -15.50 24.10
C VAL A 665 23.94 -14.03 24.47
N TYR A 666 25.11 -13.43 24.35
CA TYR A 666 25.34 -12.03 24.61
C TYR A 666 25.36 -11.26 23.29
N GLU A 667 24.74 -10.08 23.27
CA GLU A 667 24.85 -9.11 22.18
C GLU A 667 25.79 -7.99 22.59
N LYS A 668 26.68 -7.60 21.68
CA LYS A 668 27.51 -6.40 21.84
C LYS A 668 26.63 -5.16 21.68
N ILE A 669 26.80 -4.21 22.58
CA ILE A 669 26.13 -2.90 22.51
C ILE A 669 27.15 -1.85 22.10
N GLU A 670 26.76 -1.05 21.11
CA GLU A 670 27.55 0.07 20.57
C GLU A 670 27.36 1.35 21.38
#